data_AF-A0A935A9H6-F1
#
_entry.id   AF-A0A935A9H6-F1
#
_cell.length_a   1.000
_cell.length_b   1.000
_cell.length_c   1.000
_cell.angle_alpha   90.00
_cell.angle_beta   90.00
_cell.angle_gamma   90.00
#
_symmetry.space_group_name_H-M   'P 1'
#
loop_
_entity.id
_entity.type
_entity.pdbx_description
1 polymer ?
#
loop_
_entity_poly.entity_id
_entity_poly.type
_entity_poly.pdbx_seq_one_letter_code
_entity_poly.pdbx_strand_id
1 'polypeptide(L)'
;MKSVRKYFFHALTLALLLSLQAAPARAAATINTVDTGVGGQWTSLVLNASGFPVISYYDDNDRDLKVAVCGDETCSAGNITTTVDGTGGVDVGQYSSIKLNASGFPVISYWDETNTDLKVVVCGNASCSAGNTITTVDSAGDVGEYTSLELNASGFPVISYYDSTNTDPKVAICTNAICGTKTIVSLDGTVAAGLYTSLELNSSGFPVVSYIASGNLKLAYCSNFNCTLGGVVTLDAAGAYSTSLELSSSGVPIISYQGSSTTMKVASCGNATCSSGNTTTAIDSTSFPGNMYSSIALDASGIPFISYYDVGNSDLKIAACGNTTCSAGNGVSTVDSAGNVGSYTSIAINANGFPVVSYAGSGSLKYAGVTSPVMAGYTLQPNYPSGPTSFTVTFGEDVNNPSGDSGADDVTNPNNYKIIELGPNGVIDTASCAVALGGDDILITPSSVTYIPNTALINLSSALPGGSYRLFVCGTTSITSLLHFPINDGADYTIDFTVAASGTTITTKTEKTEASSLPKTGFAPNKITALPVQPATLEYAELGDLWLEIPSLNVKSTIVGVPQNKDKTWDVTWLGNDTGWLNGTAFPTWNGNSVLTAHVTNASGLDGPFAALKSLKYGDQVIVHFGGVKYVYEVRNTRLARPYSTSFAFESKQDAAYLTLITCSGYNPLNETYLFRRVVRAVLVSVVNE
;
A
#
# COMPACT_ATOMS: atom_id res chain seq x y z
N MET A 1 -5.54 49.30 52.47
CA MET A 1 -4.72 49.13 51.25
C MET A 1 -4.14 47.72 51.20
N LYS A 2 -4.93 46.75 50.73
CA LYS A 2 -4.56 45.36 50.44
C LYS A 2 -5.76 44.77 49.69
N SER A 3 -5.51 43.93 48.69
CA SER A 3 -6.48 43.15 47.89
C SER A 3 -6.96 43.76 46.56
N VAL A 4 -6.08 43.79 45.54
CA VAL A 4 -6.43 43.59 44.12
C VAL A 4 -5.23 42.95 43.41
N ARG A 5 -5.17 41.61 43.36
CA ARG A 5 -4.37 40.75 42.42
C ARG A 5 -4.45 39.28 42.85
N LYS A 6 -5.66 38.72 42.79
CA LYS A 6 -5.95 37.30 42.59
C LYS A 6 -6.92 37.28 41.40
N TYR A 7 -6.90 36.23 40.57
CA TYR A 7 -7.56 36.11 39.26
C TYR A 7 -6.75 36.67 38.06
N PHE A 8 -5.57 36.09 37.83
CA PHE A 8 -4.88 36.19 36.53
C PHE A 8 -4.07 34.91 36.26
N PHE A 9 -4.63 33.74 36.50
CA PHE A 9 -4.08 32.43 36.10
C PHE A 9 -5.19 31.41 36.28
N HIS A 10 -6.23 31.42 35.43
CA HIS A 10 -7.24 30.34 35.28
C HIS A 10 -8.23 30.68 34.13
N ALA A 11 -7.72 31.13 32.98
CA ALA A 11 -8.57 31.37 31.79
C ALA A 11 -7.77 31.36 30.48
N LEU A 12 -6.83 30.41 30.34
CA LEU A 12 -6.11 30.20 29.08
C LEU A 12 -5.82 28.72 28.83
N THR A 13 -6.84 27.87 29.01
CA THR A 13 -6.82 26.44 28.59
C THR A 13 -8.22 25.94 28.23
N LEU A 14 -9.12 26.82 27.78
CA LEU A 14 -10.47 26.42 27.35
C LEU A 14 -11.01 27.31 26.22
N ALA A 15 -10.29 27.36 25.11
CA ALA A 15 -10.80 27.84 23.82
C ALA A 15 -9.82 27.49 22.69
N LEU A 16 -9.60 26.19 22.47
CA LEU A 16 -9.20 25.67 21.15
C LEU A 16 -9.68 24.22 20.99
N LEU A 17 -10.96 23.96 21.29
CA LEU A 17 -11.71 22.97 20.53
C LEU A 17 -12.23 23.69 19.28
N LEU A 18 -11.33 24.07 18.37
CA LEU A 18 -11.67 23.98 16.96
C LEU A 18 -11.50 22.50 16.63
N SER A 19 -12.54 21.92 16.05
CA SER A 19 -12.57 20.59 15.46
C SER A 19 -11.22 20.19 14.85
N LEU A 20 -10.46 19.35 15.54
CA LEU A 20 -9.68 18.34 14.83
C LEU A 20 -10.75 17.46 14.19
N GLN A 21 -11.13 17.75 12.94
CA GLN A 21 -11.53 16.66 12.07
C GLN A 21 -10.35 15.68 12.12
N ALA A 22 -10.60 14.44 12.54
CA ALA A 22 -9.65 13.37 12.34
C ALA A 22 -9.22 13.44 10.87
N ALA A 23 -7.91 13.42 10.62
CA ALA A 23 -7.44 13.28 9.25
C ALA A 23 -8.14 12.05 8.65
N PRO A 24 -8.64 12.12 7.41
CA PRO A 24 -9.33 10.98 6.81
C PRO A 24 -8.41 9.76 6.84
N ALA A 25 -8.97 8.63 7.27
CA ALA A 25 -8.27 7.36 7.28
C ALA A 25 -7.72 7.07 5.88
N ARG A 26 -6.41 6.94 5.76
CA ARG A 26 -5.72 6.85 4.48
C ARG A 26 -5.20 5.45 4.26
N ALA A 27 -5.59 4.83 3.15
CA ALA A 27 -5.07 3.54 2.74
C ALA A 27 -3.58 3.63 2.36
N ALA A 28 -2.81 2.63 2.73
CA ALA A 28 -1.48 2.36 2.22
C ALA A 28 -1.63 2.01 0.74
N ALA A 29 -1.11 2.88 -0.11
CA ALA A 29 -1.19 2.71 -1.54
C ALA A 29 0.04 3.29 -2.24
N THR A 30 0.48 2.59 -3.29
CA THR A 30 1.44 3.13 -4.26
C THR A 30 0.67 3.86 -5.34
N ILE A 31 0.94 5.16 -5.52
CA ILE A 31 0.29 6.00 -6.52
C ILE A 31 1.31 6.40 -7.58
N ASN A 32 1.01 6.08 -8.84
CA ASN A 32 1.84 6.43 -9.98
C ASN A 32 1.02 7.19 -11.02
N THR A 33 1.71 8.08 -11.74
CA THR A 33 1.14 8.72 -12.93
C THR A 33 1.47 7.84 -14.14
N VAL A 34 0.45 7.40 -14.86
CA VAL A 34 0.58 6.46 -15.99
C VAL A 34 0.85 7.24 -17.28
N ASP A 35 0.09 8.30 -17.52
CA ASP A 35 0.28 9.22 -18.64
C ASP A 35 0.06 10.66 -18.17
N THR A 36 1.05 11.54 -18.43
CA THR A 36 1.12 12.90 -17.91
C THR A 36 0.51 13.90 -18.86
N GLY A 37 -0.29 14.84 -18.33
CA GLY A 37 -0.83 15.93 -19.14
C GLY A 37 -1.86 15.45 -20.17
N VAL A 38 -2.61 14.41 -19.82
CA VAL A 38 -3.73 13.85 -20.56
C VAL A 38 -4.88 13.67 -19.58
N GLY A 39 -6.04 14.23 -19.86
CA GLY A 39 -7.18 14.16 -18.94
C GLY A 39 -7.83 12.78 -18.99
N GLY A 40 -7.19 11.74 -18.45
CA GLY A 40 -7.53 10.30 -18.55
C GLY A 40 -8.91 9.89 -18.03
N GLN A 41 -9.95 10.49 -18.60
CA GLN A 41 -11.35 10.34 -18.26
C GLN A 41 -11.89 9.02 -18.81
N TRP A 42 -12.98 8.55 -18.20
CA TRP A 42 -13.66 7.30 -18.54
C TRP A 42 -12.71 6.10 -18.70
N THR A 43 -11.78 5.98 -17.74
CA THR A 43 -10.80 4.91 -17.74
C THR A 43 -11.43 3.57 -17.41
N SER A 44 -10.95 2.51 -18.06
CA SER A 44 -11.33 1.12 -17.80
C SER A 44 -10.07 0.28 -17.67
N LEU A 45 -10.00 -0.52 -16.61
CA LEU A 45 -8.82 -1.29 -16.22
C LEU A 45 -9.08 -2.78 -16.32
N VAL A 46 -8.11 -3.51 -16.87
CA VAL A 46 -8.01 -4.96 -16.79
C VAL A 46 -6.55 -5.35 -16.50
N LEU A 47 -6.33 -6.46 -15.82
CA LEU A 47 -4.99 -7.00 -15.59
C LEU A 47 -4.68 -8.07 -16.64
N ASN A 48 -3.48 -8.02 -17.22
CA ASN A 48 -3.02 -9.08 -18.10
C ASN A 48 -2.58 -10.32 -17.31
N ALA A 49 -2.18 -11.39 -18.01
CA ALA A 49 -1.76 -12.65 -17.39
C ALA A 49 -0.52 -12.54 -16.48
N SER A 50 0.25 -11.46 -16.58
CA SER A 50 1.39 -11.15 -15.72
C SER A 50 1.02 -10.21 -14.56
N GLY A 51 -0.27 -9.87 -14.40
CA GLY A 51 -0.73 -8.93 -13.39
C GLY A 51 -0.52 -7.45 -13.75
N PHE A 52 -0.04 -7.14 -14.95
CA PHE A 52 0.22 -5.74 -15.31
C PHE A 52 -1.07 -5.07 -15.80
N PRO A 53 -1.33 -3.83 -15.35
CA PRO A 53 -2.47 -3.04 -15.81
C PRO A 53 -2.45 -2.78 -17.32
N VAL A 54 -3.61 -2.99 -17.95
CA VAL A 54 -3.95 -2.53 -19.30
C VAL A 54 -5.18 -1.64 -19.18
N ILE A 55 -5.03 -0.40 -19.59
CA ILE A 55 -5.98 0.67 -19.28
C ILE A 55 -6.41 1.35 -20.59
N SER A 56 -7.70 1.33 -20.93
CA SER A 56 -8.25 2.22 -21.95
C SER A 56 -8.72 3.51 -21.30
N TYR A 57 -8.55 4.64 -21.99
CA TYR A 57 -9.00 5.94 -21.49
C TYR A 57 -9.19 6.94 -22.62
N TYR A 58 -9.97 7.97 -22.36
CA TYR A 58 -10.12 9.12 -23.23
C TYR A 58 -9.09 10.18 -22.87
N ASP A 59 -8.39 10.69 -23.89
CA ASP A 59 -7.47 11.81 -23.75
C ASP A 59 -8.19 13.11 -24.09
N ASP A 60 -8.68 13.84 -23.10
CA ASP A 60 -9.45 15.07 -23.33
C ASP A 60 -8.66 16.22 -23.98
N ASN A 61 -7.32 16.14 -23.99
CA ASN A 61 -6.51 17.15 -24.66
C ASN A 61 -6.50 16.94 -26.18
N ASP A 62 -6.30 15.70 -26.60
CA ASP A 62 -6.23 15.33 -28.03
C ASP A 62 -7.59 14.87 -28.59
N ARG A 63 -8.53 14.53 -27.70
CA ARG A 63 -9.88 13.98 -27.95
C ARG A 63 -9.89 12.60 -28.60
N ASP A 64 -8.92 11.79 -28.18
CA ASP A 64 -8.64 10.48 -28.75
C ASP A 64 -8.90 9.34 -27.75
N LEU A 65 -9.18 8.15 -28.28
CA LEU A 65 -9.11 6.90 -27.51
C LEU A 65 -7.65 6.45 -27.40
N LYS A 66 -7.17 6.27 -26.17
CA LYS A 66 -5.83 5.74 -25.90
C LYS A 66 -5.87 4.48 -25.04
N VAL A 67 -4.78 3.72 -25.14
CA VAL A 67 -4.49 2.59 -24.27
C VAL A 67 -3.12 2.78 -23.62
N ALA A 68 -3.04 2.50 -22.32
CA ALA A 68 -1.79 2.36 -21.58
C ALA A 68 -1.60 0.88 -21.20
N VAL A 69 -0.44 0.32 -21.55
CA VAL A 69 0.02 -0.98 -21.05
C VAL A 69 1.15 -0.72 -20.08
N CYS A 70 0.95 -1.04 -18.81
CA CYS A 70 1.98 -0.80 -17.80
C CYS A 70 3.13 -1.79 -17.92
N GLY A 71 4.35 -1.31 -17.63
CA GLY A 71 5.57 -2.12 -17.70
C GLY A 71 5.83 -2.96 -16.43
N ASP A 72 5.07 -2.69 -15.36
CA ASP A 72 5.06 -3.42 -14.10
C ASP A 72 3.67 -3.38 -13.45
N GLU A 73 3.46 -4.13 -12.36
CA GLU A 73 2.18 -4.21 -11.61
C GLU A 73 1.74 -2.88 -10.97
N THR A 74 2.67 -1.93 -10.81
CA THR A 74 2.44 -0.64 -10.17
C THR A 74 2.35 0.52 -11.16
N CYS A 75 2.55 0.27 -12.46
CA CYS A 75 2.74 1.29 -13.50
C CYS A 75 3.88 2.29 -13.19
N SER A 76 4.93 1.87 -12.48
CA SER A 76 6.02 2.77 -12.06
C SER A 76 7.04 3.03 -13.17
N ALA A 77 7.25 2.06 -14.06
CA ALA A 77 8.20 2.15 -15.16
C ALA A 77 7.74 1.35 -16.38
N GLY A 78 8.29 1.70 -17.55
CA GLY A 78 8.11 0.92 -18.79
C GLY A 78 6.70 0.98 -19.39
N ASN A 79 5.86 1.94 -18.97
CA ASN A 79 4.52 2.12 -19.49
C ASN A 79 4.56 2.49 -20.99
N ILE A 80 3.70 1.84 -21.79
CA ILE A 80 3.52 2.11 -23.21
C ILE A 80 2.14 2.72 -23.41
N THR A 81 2.07 3.94 -23.93
CA THR A 81 0.81 4.60 -24.31
C THR A 81 0.66 4.61 -25.82
N THR A 82 -0.54 4.31 -26.31
CA THR A 82 -0.85 4.21 -27.74
C THR A 82 -2.19 4.87 -28.03
N THR A 83 -2.22 5.80 -28.99
CA THR A 83 -3.47 6.30 -29.58
C THR A 83 -4.06 5.21 -30.48
N VAL A 84 -5.27 4.76 -30.15
CA VAL A 84 -5.92 3.61 -30.78
C VAL A 84 -6.89 4.07 -31.87
N ASP A 85 -7.71 5.07 -31.55
CA ASP A 85 -8.59 5.75 -32.50
C ASP A 85 -8.47 7.26 -32.22
N GLY A 86 -8.08 8.02 -33.24
CA GLY A 86 -7.72 9.42 -33.10
C GLY A 86 -7.07 9.98 -34.35
N THR A 87 -7.72 10.97 -34.95
CA THR A 87 -7.14 11.78 -36.04
C THR A 87 -7.57 13.21 -35.80
N GLY A 88 -6.61 14.11 -35.54
CA GLY A 88 -6.89 15.47 -35.06
C GLY A 88 -8.13 16.12 -35.69
N GLY A 89 -9.09 16.49 -34.83
CA GLY A 89 -10.36 17.13 -35.21
C GLY A 89 -11.61 16.26 -35.07
N VAL A 90 -11.49 15.00 -34.64
CA VAL A 90 -12.62 14.18 -34.17
C VAL A 90 -12.53 14.00 -32.66
N ASP A 91 -13.68 13.78 -32.02
CA ASP A 91 -13.86 13.49 -30.60
C ASP A 91 -14.36 12.06 -30.46
N VAL A 92 -13.48 11.17 -30.00
CA VAL A 92 -13.71 9.73 -29.90
C VAL A 92 -13.09 9.17 -28.64
N GLY A 93 -13.68 8.11 -28.09
CA GLY A 93 -13.08 7.33 -27.00
C GLY A 93 -13.74 7.50 -25.64
N GLN A 94 -14.76 8.36 -25.53
CA GLN A 94 -15.48 8.55 -24.28
C GLN A 94 -16.20 7.27 -23.84
N TYR A 95 -16.39 7.14 -22.53
CA TYR A 95 -17.03 5.98 -21.89
C TYR A 95 -16.38 4.63 -22.22
N SER A 96 -15.06 4.59 -22.42
CA SER A 96 -14.38 3.38 -22.86
C SER A 96 -14.56 2.20 -21.89
N SER A 97 -14.71 0.98 -22.43
CA SER A 97 -14.75 -0.25 -21.64
C SER A 97 -13.82 -1.29 -22.29
N ILE A 98 -12.90 -1.87 -21.51
CA ILE A 98 -11.87 -2.78 -22.00
C ILE A 98 -12.03 -4.20 -21.45
N LYS A 99 -11.79 -5.18 -22.32
CA LYS A 99 -11.49 -6.58 -21.96
C LYS A 99 -10.30 -7.07 -22.76
N LEU A 100 -9.63 -8.11 -22.26
CA LEU A 100 -8.59 -8.80 -23.03
C LEU A 100 -9.18 -10.08 -23.63
N ASN A 101 -8.93 -10.30 -24.92
CA ASN A 101 -9.27 -11.57 -25.55
C ASN A 101 -8.30 -12.68 -25.09
N ALA A 102 -8.54 -13.93 -25.53
CA ALA A 102 -7.71 -15.08 -25.15
C ALA A 102 -6.23 -14.99 -25.57
N SER A 103 -5.87 -14.07 -26.49
CA SER A 103 -4.48 -13.78 -26.88
C SER A 103 -3.85 -12.66 -26.06
N GLY A 104 -4.58 -12.10 -25.08
CA GLY A 104 -4.16 -10.95 -24.30
C GLY A 104 -4.25 -9.63 -25.05
N PHE A 105 -4.98 -9.56 -26.16
CA PHE A 105 -5.12 -8.30 -26.92
C PHE A 105 -6.38 -7.54 -26.45
N PRO A 106 -6.28 -6.21 -26.30
CA PRO A 106 -7.43 -5.40 -25.94
C PRO A 106 -8.56 -5.47 -26.96
N VAL A 107 -9.78 -5.56 -26.43
CA VAL A 107 -11.03 -5.29 -27.13
C VAL A 107 -11.71 -4.17 -26.35
N ILE A 108 -12.05 -3.08 -27.02
CA ILE A 108 -12.49 -1.85 -26.37
C ILE A 108 -13.75 -1.35 -27.06
N SER A 109 -14.85 -1.17 -26.32
CA SER A 109 -16.00 -0.41 -26.79
C SER A 109 -15.87 1.05 -26.33
N TYR A 110 -16.36 1.97 -27.15
CA TYR A 110 -16.30 3.41 -26.87
C TYR A 110 -17.33 4.18 -27.69
N TRP A 111 -17.63 5.40 -27.25
CA TRP A 111 -18.47 6.35 -27.97
C TRP A 111 -17.64 7.26 -28.87
N ASP A 112 -18.12 7.47 -30.08
CA ASP A 112 -17.61 8.44 -31.06
C ASP A 112 -18.55 9.63 -31.05
N GLU A 113 -18.25 10.66 -30.24
CA GLU A 113 -19.13 11.84 -30.07
C GLU A 113 -19.30 12.58 -31.39
N THR A 114 -18.26 12.62 -32.22
CA THR A 114 -18.32 13.34 -33.50
C THR A 114 -19.33 12.73 -34.46
N ASN A 115 -19.40 11.41 -34.52
CA ASN A 115 -20.33 10.68 -35.38
C ASN A 115 -21.60 10.23 -34.65
N THR A 116 -21.66 10.39 -33.32
CA THR A 116 -22.73 9.93 -32.43
C THR A 116 -22.94 8.40 -32.47
N ASP A 117 -21.84 7.67 -32.68
CA ASP A 117 -21.85 6.23 -32.95
C ASP A 117 -21.27 5.41 -31.78
N LEU A 118 -21.75 4.18 -31.61
CA LEU A 118 -21.09 3.16 -30.80
C LEU A 118 -20.03 2.46 -31.66
N LYS A 119 -18.79 2.42 -31.19
CA LYS A 119 -17.70 1.71 -31.85
C LYS A 119 -17.06 0.66 -30.95
N VAL A 120 -16.42 -0.31 -31.60
CA VAL A 120 -15.54 -1.28 -30.95
C VAL A 120 -14.23 -1.37 -31.72
N VAL A 121 -13.12 -1.47 -31.01
CA VAL A 121 -11.81 -1.79 -31.57
C VAL A 121 -11.34 -3.12 -31.02
N VAL A 122 -10.89 -4.00 -31.92
CA VAL A 122 -10.13 -5.21 -31.58
C VAL A 122 -8.68 -4.95 -31.95
N CYS A 123 -7.81 -4.91 -30.97
CA CYS A 123 -6.41 -4.64 -31.20
C CYS A 123 -5.70 -5.81 -31.87
N GLY A 124 -4.81 -5.51 -32.81
CA GLY A 124 -4.03 -6.53 -33.53
C GLY A 124 -2.84 -7.06 -32.74
N ASN A 125 -2.49 -6.41 -31.62
CA ASN A 125 -1.48 -6.83 -30.67
C ASN A 125 -1.79 -6.32 -29.25
N ALA A 126 -1.00 -6.74 -28.27
CA ALA A 126 -1.23 -6.43 -26.86
C ALA A 126 -1.16 -4.93 -26.51
N SER A 127 -0.45 -4.12 -27.32
CA SER A 127 -0.30 -2.68 -27.09
C SER A 127 -1.17 -1.83 -28.02
N CYS A 128 -2.05 -2.44 -28.81
CA CYS A 128 -2.82 -1.76 -29.85
C CYS A 128 -2.00 -0.94 -30.86
N SER A 129 -0.72 -1.26 -31.07
CA SER A 129 0.17 -0.44 -31.93
C SER A 129 0.09 -0.77 -33.41
N ALA A 130 -0.49 -1.92 -33.79
CA ALA A 130 -0.62 -2.35 -35.17
C ALA A 130 -1.74 -3.39 -35.33
N GLY A 131 -2.31 -3.46 -36.55
CA GLY A 131 -3.29 -4.49 -36.92
C GLY A 131 -4.67 -4.34 -36.26
N ASN A 132 -4.98 -3.16 -35.70
CA ASN A 132 -6.27 -2.90 -35.07
C ASN A 132 -7.40 -2.94 -36.10
N THR A 133 -8.55 -3.45 -35.68
CA THR A 133 -9.80 -3.42 -36.47
C THR A 133 -10.84 -2.61 -35.70
N ILE A 134 -11.22 -1.45 -36.25
CA ILE A 134 -12.27 -0.58 -35.71
C ILE A 134 -13.56 -0.85 -36.46
N THR A 135 -14.65 -1.06 -35.74
CA THR A 135 -15.98 -1.37 -36.28
C THR A 135 -17.04 -0.48 -35.64
N THR A 136 -17.85 0.19 -36.46
CA THR A 136 -19.09 0.84 -36.01
C THR A 136 -20.15 -0.22 -35.71
N VAL A 137 -20.58 -0.29 -34.46
CA VAL A 137 -21.51 -1.31 -33.94
C VAL A 137 -22.96 -0.85 -34.13
N ASP A 138 -23.25 0.39 -33.75
CA ASP A 138 -24.56 1.04 -33.94
C ASP A 138 -24.33 2.50 -34.35
N SER A 139 -25.17 2.99 -35.25
CA SER A 139 -25.10 4.34 -35.83
C SER A 139 -26.49 4.92 -36.13
N ALA A 140 -27.54 4.29 -35.61
CA ALA A 140 -28.92 4.66 -35.88
C ALA A 140 -29.39 5.70 -34.85
N GLY A 141 -29.09 6.97 -35.12
CA GLY A 141 -29.29 8.08 -34.16
C GLY A 141 -28.04 8.26 -33.30
N ASP A 142 -28.16 9.02 -32.21
CA ASP A 142 -27.12 9.17 -31.20
C ASP A 142 -27.16 8.01 -30.20
N VAL A 143 -26.12 7.19 -30.27
CA VAL A 143 -25.99 5.91 -29.59
C VAL A 143 -24.56 5.69 -29.11
N GLY A 144 -24.40 5.00 -27.99
CA GLY A 144 -23.09 4.48 -27.55
C GLY A 144 -22.56 5.04 -26.24
N GLU A 145 -23.18 6.09 -25.70
CA GLU A 145 -22.84 6.61 -24.38
C GLU A 145 -22.92 5.51 -23.30
N TYR A 146 -22.05 5.62 -22.28
CA TYR A 146 -21.98 4.71 -21.14
C TYR A 146 -21.85 3.23 -21.51
N THR A 147 -21.05 2.95 -22.53
CA THR A 147 -20.86 1.58 -23.00
C THR A 147 -20.14 0.69 -21.97
N SER A 148 -20.57 -0.57 -21.87
CA SER A 148 -19.92 -1.61 -21.07
C SER A 148 -19.78 -2.88 -21.91
N LEU A 149 -18.59 -3.48 -21.88
CA LEU A 149 -18.18 -4.56 -22.77
C LEU A 149 -17.84 -5.82 -21.97
N GLU A 150 -18.41 -6.94 -22.40
CA GLU A 150 -17.95 -8.28 -22.04
C GLU A 150 -17.58 -9.10 -23.28
N LEU A 151 -16.73 -10.10 -23.08
CA LEU A 151 -16.46 -11.11 -24.11
C LEU A 151 -17.16 -12.41 -23.72
N ASN A 152 -17.97 -12.94 -24.63
CA ASN A 152 -18.58 -14.25 -24.41
C ASN A 152 -17.52 -15.38 -24.50
N ALA A 153 -17.93 -16.62 -24.22
CA ALA A 153 -17.02 -17.78 -24.24
C ALA A 153 -16.34 -18.04 -25.61
N SER A 154 -16.85 -17.47 -26.70
CA SER A 154 -16.22 -17.53 -28.04
C SER A 154 -15.29 -16.35 -28.32
N GLY A 155 -15.11 -15.44 -27.36
CA GLY A 155 -14.36 -14.20 -27.51
C GLY A 155 -15.08 -13.14 -28.33
N PHE A 156 -16.40 -13.23 -28.49
CA PHE A 156 -17.16 -12.21 -29.23
C PHE A 156 -17.69 -11.13 -28.29
N PRO A 157 -17.62 -9.85 -28.70
CA PRO A 157 -18.13 -8.75 -27.88
C PRO A 157 -19.63 -8.85 -27.61
N VAL A 158 -20.02 -8.57 -26.37
CA VAL A 158 -21.38 -8.23 -25.97
C VAL A 158 -21.30 -6.87 -25.31
N ILE A 159 -22.10 -5.91 -25.77
CA ILE A 159 -21.91 -4.51 -25.42
C ILE A 159 -23.25 -3.93 -24.97
N SER A 160 -23.38 -3.48 -23.73
CA SER A 160 -24.48 -2.60 -23.33
C SER A 160 -24.12 -1.15 -23.60
N TYR A 161 -25.12 -0.32 -23.88
CA TYR A 161 -24.94 1.09 -24.16
C TYR A 161 -26.27 1.84 -24.06
N TYR A 162 -26.19 3.17 -23.98
CA TYR A 162 -27.34 4.05 -24.02
C TYR A 162 -27.62 4.56 -25.43
N ASP A 163 -28.88 4.50 -25.85
CA ASP A 163 -29.41 5.19 -27.01
C ASP A 163 -30.05 6.50 -26.53
N SER A 164 -29.35 7.62 -26.73
CA SER A 164 -29.81 8.94 -26.28
C SER A 164 -31.01 9.44 -27.08
N THR A 165 -31.10 9.01 -28.35
CA THR A 165 -32.18 9.39 -29.26
C THR A 165 -33.52 8.79 -28.83
N ASN A 166 -33.51 7.52 -28.44
CA ASN A 166 -34.70 6.79 -28.00
C ASN A 166 -34.84 6.71 -26.47
N THR A 167 -33.84 7.22 -25.74
CA THR A 167 -33.77 7.24 -24.28
C THR A 167 -33.84 5.85 -23.63
N ASP A 168 -33.24 4.84 -24.29
CA ASP A 168 -33.38 3.43 -23.97
C ASP A 168 -32.02 2.74 -23.81
N PRO A 169 -31.81 1.91 -22.77
CA PRO A 169 -30.64 1.04 -22.71
C PRO A 169 -30.76 -0.09 -23.74
N LYS A 170 -29.68 -0.34 -24.46
CA LYS A 170 -29.58 -1.40 -25.47
C LYS A 170 -28.45 -2.37 -25.16
N VAL A 171 -28.52 -3.55 -25.78
CA VAL A 171 -27.40 -4.50 -25.86
C VAL A 171 -27.16 -4.92 -27.31
N ALA A 172 -25.90 -4.84 -27.74
CA ALA A 172 -25.40 -5.40 -28.98
C ALA A 172 -24.71 -6.74 -28.70
N ILE A 173 -25.16 -7.81 -29.37
CA ILE A 173 -24.55 -9.14 -29.32
C ILE A 173 -23.83 -9.39 -30.63
N CYS A 174 -22.50 -9.34 -30.61
CA CYS A 174 -21.69 -9.62 -31.79
C CYS A 174 -21.64 -11.12 -32.08
N THR A 175 -21.71 -11.46 -33.36
CA THR A 175 -21.70 -12.86 -33.85
C THR A 175 -20.33 -13.27 -34.40
N ASN A 176 -19.34 -12.37 -34.32
CA ASN A 176 -17.94 -12.63 -34.60
C ASN A 176 -17.04 -11.71 -33.75
N ALA A 177 -15.75 -12.03 -33.68
CA ALA A 177 -14.79 -11.38 -32.78
C ALA A 177 -14.59 -9.88 -33.07
N ILE A 178 -14.70 -9.44 -34.33
CA ILE A 178 -14.53 -8.04 -34.74
C ILE A 178 -15.85 -7.25 -34.75
N CYS A 179 -16.95 -7.88 -34.33
CA CYS A 179 -18.30 -7.34 -34.39
C CYS A 179 -18.81 -6.89 -35.77
N GLY A 180 -18.32 -7.49 -36.86
CA GLY A 180 -18.79 -7.16 -38.22
C GLY A 180 -20.27 -7.52 -38.46
N THR A 181 -20.81 -8.45 -37.68
CA THR A 181 -22.22 -8.85 -37.69
C THR A 181 -22.73 -8.95 -36.25
N LYS A 182 -23.92 -8.43 -35.97
CA LYS A 182 -24.46 -8.25 -34.62
C LYS A 182 -25.98 -8.25 -34.60
N THR A 183 -26.54 -8.57 -33.44
CA THR A 183 -27.95 -8.38 -33.08
C THR A 183 -28.04 -7.27 -32.05
N ILE A 184 -28.97 -6.33 -32.20
CA ILE A 184 -29.20 -5.24 -31.24
C ILE A 184 -30.58 -5.40 -30.62
N VAL A 185 -30.66 -5.32 -29.30
CA VAL A 185 -31.88 -5.49 -28.51
C VAL A 185 -32.09 -4.29 -27.58
N SER A 186 -33.31 -3.74 -27.60
CA SER A 186 -33.81 -2.76 -26.63
C SER A 186 -34.17 -3.44 -25.32
N LEU A 187 -33.73 -2.89 -24.18
CA LEU A 187 -33.91 -3.51 -22.87
C LEU A 187 -35.07 -2.92 -22.06
N ASP A 188 -35.35 -1.61 -22.17
CA ASP A 188 -36.37 -0.94 -21.34
C ASP A 188 -37.00 0.28 -22.04
N GLY A 189 -37.56 0.05 -23.23
CA GLY A 189 -38.19 1.09 -24.06
C GLY A 189 -39.49 1.69 -23.52
N THR A 190 -39.72 1.63 -22.21
CA THR A 190 -40.99 2.02 -21.56
C THR A 190 -40.94 3.33 -20.77
N VAL A 191 -39.78 3.96 -20.61
CA VAL A 191 -39.61 5.23 -19.87
C VAL A 191 -38.35 5.98 -20.34
N ALA A 192 -38.39 7.31 -20.27
CA ALA A 192 -37.22 8.15 -20.55
C ALA A 192 -36.07 7.84 -19.56
N ALA A 193 -34.90 7.52 -20.14
CA ALA A 193 -33.55 7.39 -19.58
C ALA A 193 -33.08 5.95 -19.25
N GLY A 194 -31.83 5.66 -19.64
CA GLY A 194 -31.09 4.40 -19.48
C GLY A 194 -29.58 4.65 -19.32
N LEU A 195 -29.22 5.67 -18.54
CA LEU A 195 -27.85 6.17 -18.39
C LEU A 195 -26.98 5.19 -17.58
N TYR A 196 -25.65 5.29 -17.75
CA TYR A 196 -24.65 4.56 -16.97
C TYR A 196 -24.86 3.04 -16.98
N THR A 197 -24.86 2.40 -18.16
CA THR A 197 -25.04 0.94 -18.22
C THR A 197 -23.80 0.19 -17.72
N SER A 198 -24.01 -0.92 -17.01
CA SER A 198 -22.96 -1.89 -16.65
C SER A 198 -23.44 -3.28 -17.01
N LEU A 199 -22.63 -4.04 -17.73
CA LEU A 199 -22.97 -5.34 -18.27
C LEU A 199 -22.10 -6.41 -17.61
N GLU A 200 -22.74 -7.52 -17.27
CA GLU A 200 -22.05 -8.78 -16.97
C GLU A 200 -22.71 -9.94 -17.73
N LEU A 201 -21.94 -11.01 -17.97
CA LEU A 201 -22.46 -12.24 -18.53
C LEU A 201 -22.55 -13.30 -17.43
N ASN A 202 -23.74 -13.87 -17.23
CA ASN A 202 -23.86 -14.99 -16.29
C ASN A 202 -23.12 -16.24 -16.82
N SER A 203 -23.05 -17.29 -16.00
CA SER A 203 -22.34 -18.54 -16.36
C SER A 203 -22.86 -19.25 -17.62
N SER A 204 -24.07 -18.92 -18.08
CA SER A 204 -24.65 -19.40 -19.35
C SER A 204 -24.39 -18.46 -20.53
N GLY A 205 -23.66 -17.36 -20.31
CA GLY A 205 -23.39 -16.32 -21.30
C GLY A 205 -24.56 -15.39 -21.57
N PHE A 206 -25.54 -15.31 -20.66
CA PHE A 206 -26.71 -14.43 -20.86
C PHE A 206 -26.41 -13.04 -20.28
N PRO A 207 -26.72 -11.96 -21.01
CA PRO A 207 -26.48 -10.62 -20.51
C PRO A 207 -27.34 -10.28 -19.28
N VAL A 208 -26.71 -9.64 -18.31
CA VAL A 208 -27.31 -9.01 -17.14
C VAL A 208 -26.81 -7.57 -17.11
N VAL A 209 -27.72 -6.59 -17.10
CA VAL A 209 -27.38 -5.18 -17.29
C VAL A 209 -27.98 -4.34 -16.19
N SER A 210 -27.16 -3.64 -15.41
CA SER A 210 -27.65 -2.56 -14.53
C SER A 210 -27.62 -1.23 -15.29
N TYR A 211 -28.57 -0.35 -14.96
CA TYR A 211 -28.68 0.97 -15.58
C TYR A 211 -29.54 1.90 -14.72
N ILE A 212 -29.46 3.20 -15.02
CA ILE A 212 -30.24 4.23 -14.34
C ILE A 212 -31.38 4.71 -15.24
N ALA A 213 -32.61 4.57 -14.74
CA ALA A 213 -33.82 5.00 -15.44
C ALA A 213 -34.73 5.84 -14.56
N SER A 214 -34.99 7.08 -15.00
CA SER A 214 -35.80 8.06 -14.24
C SER A 214 -35.30 8.23 -12.79
N GLY A 215 -33.98 8.20 -12.57
CA GLY A 215 -33.37 8.27 -11.24
C GLY A 215 -33.53 7.02 -10.38
N ASN A 216 -33.90 5.88 -10.96
CA ASN A 216 -34.00 4.60 -10.27
C ASN A 216 -32.87 3.67 -10.73
N LEU A 217 -32.32 2.88 -9.82
CA LEU A 217 -31.45 1.76 -10.18
C LEU A 217 -32.33 0.62 -10.69
N LYS A 218 -32.09 0.20 -11.93
CA LYS A 218 -32.76 -0.92 -12.57
C LYS A 218 -31.78 -1.99 -13.00
N LEU A 219 -32.29 -3.21 -13.15
CA LEU A 219 -31.58 -4.35 -13.70
C LEU A 219 -32.43 -5.04 -14.77
N ALA A 220 -31.89 -5.19 -15.97
CA ALA A 220 -32.44 -6.06 -17.00
C ALA A 220 -31.66 -7.37 -17.01
N TYR A 221 -32.37 -8.50 -17.18
CA TYR A 221 -31.74 -9.79 -17.38
C TYR A 221 -32.31 -10.48 -18.62
N CYS A 222 -31.41 -11.08 -19.38
CA CYS A 222 -31.74 -11.81 -20.58
C CYS A 222 -31.97 -13.30 -20.25
N SER A 223 -32.93 -13.93 -20.94
CA SER A 223 -33.25 -15.35 -20.79
C SER A 223 -32.45 -16.26 -21.73
N ASN A 224 -31.64 -15.68 -22.63
CA ASN A 224 -30.74 -16.41 -23.53
C ASN A 224 -29.58 -15.51 -24.03
N PHE A 225 -28.66 -16.13 -24.79
CA PHE A 225 -27.45 -15.47 -25.33
C PHE A 225 -27.73 -14.38 -26.38
N ASN A 226 -28.88 -14.43 -27.06
CA ASN A 226 -29.29 -13.39 -28.03
C ASN A 226 -30.11 -12.27 -27.37
N CYS A 227 -30.15 -12.25 -26.04
CA CYS A 227 -31.01 -11.42 -25.25
C CYS A 227 -32.49 -11.40 -25.64
N THR A 228 -33.17 -12.53 -25.53
CA THR A 228 -34.62 -12.47 -25.27
C THR A 228 -34.83 -11.95 -23.84
N LEU A 229 -35.37 -10.74 -23.70
CA LEU A 229 -35.56 -10.09 -22.40
C LEU A 229 -36.36 -11.00 -21.45
N GLY A 230 -35.74 -11.39 -20.34
CA GLY A 230 -36.36 -12.19 -19.28
C GLY A 230 -37.17 -11.34 -18.31
N GLY A 231 -36.71 -10.10 -18.08
CA GLY A 231 -37.45 -9.11 -17.30
C GLY A 231 -36.58 -7.91 -16.92
N VAL A 232 -37.26 -6.91 -16.35
CA VAL A 232 -36.66 -5.70 -15.78
C VAL A 232 -37.12 -5.56 -14.34
N VAL A 233 -36.18 -5.30 -13.42
CA VAL A 233 -36.44 -5.12 -11.99
C VAL A 233 -35.94 -3.75 -11.55
N THR A 234 -36.77 -2.99 -10.83
CA THR A 234 -36.32 -1.80 -10.10
C THR A 234 -35.75 -2.23 -8.74
N LEU A 235 -34.46 -1.99 -8.51
CA LEU A 235 -33.75 -2.36 -7.29
C LEU A 235 -33.81 -1.26 -6.23
N ASP A 236 -33.72 0.00 -6.65
CA ASP A 236 -33.84 1.15 -5.78
C ASP A 236 -34.56 2.29 -6.50
N ALA A 237 -35.62 2.83 -5.89
CA ALA A 237 -36.42 3.92 -6.44
C ALA A 237 -36.00 5.31 -5.93
N ALA A 238 -34.79 5.44 -5.36
CA ALA A 238 -34.32 6.64 -4.68
C ALA A 238 -33.04 7.24 -5.33
N GLY A 239 -33.22 8.06 -6.36
CA GLY A 239 -32.24 9.01 -6.91
C GLY A 239 -30.86 8.43 -7.21
N ALA A 240 -30.79 7.41 -8.05
CA ALA A 240 -29.54 6.79 -8.50
C ALA A 240 -28.91 7.55 -9.68
N TYR A 241 -27.57 7.60 -9.74
CA TYR A 241 -26.84 8.39 -10.76
C TYR A 241 -25.82 7.61 -11.57
N SER A 242 -25.09 6.67 -10.98
CA SER A 242 -24.10 5.82 -11.65
C SER A 242 -24.25 4.39 -11.15
N THR A 243 -23.83 3.39 -11.93
CA THR A 243 -23.85 2.00 -11.49
C THR A 243 -22.68 1.20 -12.06
N SER A 244 -22.19 0.25 -11.29
CA SER A 244 -21.26 -0.78 -11.73
C SER A 244 -21.73 -2.12 -11.15
N LEU A 245 -21.79 -3.14 -12.00
CA LEU A 245 -22.37 -4.45 -11.73
C LEU A 245 -21.27 -5.51 -11.76
N GLU A 246 -21.33 -6.41 -10.79
CA GLU A 246 -20.58 -7.66 -10.77
C GLU A 246 -21.52 -8.83 -10.45
N LEU A 247 -21.17 -10.03 -10.90
CA LEU A 247 -21.90 -11.25 -10.55
C LEU A 247 -21.08 -12.08 -9.58
N SER A 248 -21.71 -12.53 -8.49
CA SER A 248 -21.10 -13.54 -7.63
C SER A 248 -20.84 -14.83 -8.43
N SER A 249 -20.03 -15.74 -7.86
CA SER A 249 -19.81 -17.08 -8.43
C SER A 249 -21.10 -17.92 -8.59
N SER A 250 -22.17 -17.57 -7.88
CA SER A 250 -23.51 -18.16 -8.02
C SER A 250 -24.42 -17.41 -9.02
N GLY A 251 -23.89 -16.39 -9.71
CA GLY A 251 -24.62 -15.57 -10.68
C GLY A 251 -25.56 -14.57 -10.03
N VAL A 252 -25.35 -14.21 -8.77
CA VAL A 252 -26.18 -13.22 -8.06
C VAL A 252 -25.61 -11.82 -8.29
N PRO A 253 -26.41 -10.87 -8.80
CA PRO A 253 -25.96 -9.49 -9.01
C PRO A 253 -25.63 -8.74 -7.72
N ILE A 254 -24.48 -8.08 -7.72
CA ILE A 254 -24.03 -7.12 -6.72
C ILE A 254 -23.69 -5.83 -7.46
N ILE A 255 -24.28 -4.72 -7.04
CA ILE A 255 -24.22 -3.47 -7.78
C ILE A 255 -23.76 -2.34 -6.86
N SER A 256 -22.65 -1.69 -7.18
CA SER A 256 -22.33 -0.39 -6.59
C SER A 256 -23.08 0.71 -7.35
N TYR A 257 -23.58 1.70 -6.62
CA TYR A 257 -24.25 2.85 -7.22
C TYR A 257 -24.23 4.04 -6.27
N GLN A 258 -24.30 5.23 -6.85
CA GLN A 258 -24.60 6.43 -6.10
C GLN A 258 -26.11 6.54 -5.89
N GLY A 259 -26.58 6.64 -4.63
CA GLY A 259 -27.99 6.87 -4.28
C GLY A 259 -28.36 8.33 -4.03
N SER A 260 -29.65 8.60 -3.76
CA SER A 260 -30.13 9.96 -3.47
C SER A 260 -29.42 10.53 -2.24
N SER A 261 -28.95 11.79 -2.31
CA SER A 261 -28.11 12.48 -1.30
C SER A 261 -26.62 12.10 -1.25
N THR A 262 -26.04 11.71 -2.40
CA THR A 262 -24.58 11.49 -2.54
C THR A 262 -24.01 10.45 -1.57
N THR A 263 -24.83 9.43 -1.34
CA THR A 263 -24.45 8.24 -0.59
C THR A 263 -23.95 7.18 -1.57
N MET A 264 -22.79 6.62 -1.30
CA MET A 264 -22.34 5.43 -1.99
C MET A 264 -23.10 4.24 -1.41
N LYS A 265 -23.76 3.48 -2.27
CA LYS A 265 -24.61 2.35 -1.89
C LYS A 265 -24.21 1.10 -2.66
N VAL A 266 -24.53 -0.04 -2.06
CA VAL A 266 -24.49 -1.35 -2.73
C VAL A 266 -25.87 -1.96 -2.71
N ALA A 267 -26.35 -2.41 -3.87
CA ALA A 267 -27.52 -3.25 -3.99
C ALA A 267 -27.06 -4.71 -4.15
N SER A 268 -27.53 -5.59 -3.28
CA SER A 268 -27.28 -7.03 -3.38
C SER A 268 -28.59 -7.72 -3.68
N CYS A 269 -28.64 -8.48 -4.77
CA CYS A 269 -29.82 -9.26 -5.07
C CYS A 269 -29.92 -10.50 -4.18
N GLY A 270 -31.16 -10.96 -3.91
CA GLY A 270 -31.37 -12.21 -3.17
C GLY A 270 -31.29 -13.46 -4.06
N ASN A 271 -31.33 -13.28 -5.37
CA ASN A 271 -31.18 -14.34 -6.37
C ASN A 271 -30.70 -13.77 -7.72
N ALA A 272 -30.35 -14.65 -8.67
CA ALA A 272 -29.77 -14.29 -9.98
C ALA A 272 -30.65 -13.38 -10.86
N THR A 273 -31.96 -13.35 -10.60
CA THR A 273 -32.93 -12.51 -11.33
C THR A 273 -33.39 -11.29 -10.54
N CYS A 274 -32.87 -11.12 -9.32
CA CYS A 274 -33.31 -10.10 -8.36
C CYS A 274 -34.81 -10.09 -8.10
N SER A 275 -35.49 -11.23 -8.21
CA SER A 275 -36.94 -11.31 -8.05
C SER A 275 -37.41 -11.29 -6.59
N SER A 276 -36.51 -11.53 -5.64
CA SER A 276 -36.80 -11.53 -4.20
C SER A 276 -35.51 -11.39 -3.38
N GLY A 277 -35.64 -10.94 -2.12
CA GLY A 277 -34.54 -10.90 -1.16
C GLY A 277 -33.47 -9.84 -1.43
N ASN A 278 -33.76 -8.84 -2.26
CA ASN A 278 -32.82 -7.77 -2.57
C ASN A 278 -32.64 -6.82 -1.38
N THR A 279 -31.42 -6.36 -1.16
CA THR A 279 -31.07 -5.37 -0.14
C THR A 279 -30.37 -4.19 -0.77
N THR A 280 -30.47 -3.02 -0.13
CA THR A 280 -29.62 -1.87 -0.43
C THR A 280 -28.97 -1.39 0.86
N THR A 281 -27.66 -1.17 0.81
CA THR A 281 -26.87 -0.76 1.98
C THR A 281 -26.09 0.50 1.63
N ALA A 282 -26.14 1.52 2.49
CA ALA A 282 -25.26 2.66 2.39
C ALA A 282 -23.88 2.28 2.98
N ILE A 283 -22.83 2.48 2.20
CA ILE A 283 -21.45 2.14 2.57
C ILE A 283 -20.60 3.37 2.88
N ASP A 284 -20.91 4.51 2.26
CA ASP A 284 -20.35 5.80 2.64
C ASP A 284 -21.40 6.90 2.40
N SER A 285 -21.54 7.81 3.35
CA SER A 285 -22.47 8.93 3.26
C SER A 285 -21.71 10.25 3.34
N THR A 286 -21.47 10.86 2.19
CA THR A 286 -20.85 12.18 2.10
C THR A 286 -21.93 13.22 1.82
N SER A 287 -21.82 14.40 2.43
CA SER A 287 -22.88 15.42 2.41
C SER A 287 -22.65 16.46 1.31
N PHE A 288 -22.34 16.04 0.08
CA PHE A 288 -21.97 16.97 -1.00
C PHE A 288 -22.58 16.63 -2.36
N PRO A 289 -23.30 17.57 -3.02
CA PRO A 289 -23.93 17.33 -4.31
C PRO A 289 -22.89 17.19 -5.44
N GLY A 290 -22.88 16.04 -6.13
CA GLY A 290 -22.08 15.79 -7.33
C GLY A 290 -22.07 14.31 -7.71
N ASN A 291 -21.71 13.97 -8.95
CA ASN A 291 -21.70 12.57 -9.41
C ASN A 291 -20.50 11.81 -8.82
N MET A 292 -20.77 10.64 -8.25
CA MET A 292 -19.75 9.72 -7.76
C MET A 292 -19.59 8.62 -8.80
N TYR A 293 -18.55 8.70 -9.63
CA TYR A 293 -18.16 7.57 -10.48
C TYR A 293 -17.76 6.43 -9.55
N SER A 294 -18.34 5.24 -9.73
CA SER A 294 -18.00 4.07 -8.93
C SER A 294 -17.71 2.88 -9.82
N SER A 295 -16.82 2.02 -9.37
CA SER A 295 -16.51 0.74 -9.99
C SER A 295 -16.38 -0.30 -8.89
N ILE A 296 -16.97 -1.48 -9.10
CA ILE A 296 -16.95 -2.61 -8.17
C ILE A 296 -16.11 -3.74 -8.76
N ALA A 297 -15.39 -4.46 -7.91
CA ALA A 297 -14.78 -5.73 -8.23
C ALA A 297 -14.97 -6.68 -7.03
N LEU A 298 -15.05 -7.98 -7.30
CA LEU A 298 -15.16 -9.01 -6.27
C LEU A 298 -13.82 -9.70 -6.07
N ASP A 299 -13.45 -9.97 -4.82
CA ASP A 299 -12.33 -10.87 -4.54
C ASP A 299 -12.69 -12.35 -4.81
N ALA A 300 -11.72 -13.25 -4.62
CA ALA A 300 -11.92 -14.69 -4.79
C ALA A 300 -12.98 -15.29 -3.86
N SER A 301 -13.30 -14.63 -2.74
CA SER A 301 -14.34 -15.02 -1.79
C SER A 301 -15.71 -14.40 -2.12
N GLY A 302 -15.80 -13.56 -3.17
CA GLY A 302 -17.00 -12.82 -3.53
C GLY A 302 -17.26 -11.59 -2.67
N ILE A 303 -16.26 -11.09 -1.93
CA ILE A 303 -16.35 -9.86 -1.15
C ILE A 303 -16.17 -8.66 -2.08
N PRO A 304 -17.11 -7.70 -2.07
CA PRO A 304 -16.99 -6.50 -2.88
C PRO A 304 -15.95 -5.49 -2.40
N PHE A 305 -15.18 -4.97 -3.36
CA PHE A 305 -14.40 -3.74 -3.25
C PHE A 305 -14.96 -2.70 -4.21
N ILE A 306 -15.18 -1.48 -3.72
CA ILE A 306 -15.79 -0.40 -4.49
C ILE A 306 -14.83 0.77 -4.48
N SER A 307 -14.31 1.14 -5.66
CA SER A 307 -13.65 2.44 -5.83
C SER A 307 -14.68 3.50 -6.17
N TYR A 308 -14.52 4.71 -5.63
CA TYR A 308 -15.39 5.83 -5.99
C TYR A 308 -14.72 7.18 -5.80
N TYR A 309 -15.19 8.15 -6.58
CA TYR A 309 -14.87 9.56 -6.40
C TYR A 309 -15.70 10.16 -5.27
N ASP A 310 -15.05 10.58 -4.19
CA ASP A 310 -15.67 11.39 -3.15
C ASP A 310 -15.66 12.86 -3.57
N VAL A 311 -16.72 13.27 -4.25
CA VAL A 311 -16.87 14.63 -4.78
C VAL A 311 -16.79 15.72 -3.71
N GLY A 312 -17.16 15.40 -2.46
CA GLY A 312 -17.12 16.36 -1.37
C GLY A 312 -15.71 16.75 -0.96
N ASN A 313 -14.80 15.78 -0.98
CA ASN A 313 -13.40 15.96 -0.61
C ASN A 313 -12.47 16.06 -1.83
N SER A 314 -12.98 15.75 -3.02
CA SER A 314 -12.21 15.58 -4.26
C SER A 314 -11.17 14.45 -4.18
N ASP A 315 -11.51 13.40 -3.44
CA ASP A 315 -10.63 12.28 -3.12
C ASP A 315 -11.02 11.01 -3.91
N LEU A 316 -10.04 10.15 -4.16
CA LEU A 316 -10.29 8.76 -4.50
C LEU A 316 -10.44 7.96 -3.21
N LYS A 317 -11.56 7.24 -3.07
CA LYS A 317 -11.80 6.35 -1.93
C LYS A 317 -12.07 4.92 -2.39
N ILE A 318 -11.79 3.98 -1.50
CA ILE A 318 -12.21 2.59 -1.62
C ILE A 318 -13.05 2.21 -0.40
N ALA A 319 -14.11 1.44 -0.65
CA ALA A 319 -14.82 0.70 0.38
C ALA A 319 -14.55 -0.80 0.21
N ALA A 320 -14.29 -1.49 1.31
CA ALA A 320 -14.26 -2.95 1.37
C ALA A 320 -15.47 -3.41 2.19
N CYS A 321 -16.25 -4.32 1.63
CA CYS A 321 -17.39 -4.87 2.34
C CYS A 321 -16.94 -5.91 3.37
N GLY A 322 -17.62 -5.98 4.52
CA GLY A 322 -17.31 -6.99 5.54
C GLY A 322 -17.89 -8.37 5.22
N ASN A 323 -18.77 -8.45 4.22
CA ASN A 323 -19.36 -9.69 3.72
C ASN A 323 -19.81 -9.52 2.25
N THR A 324 -20.24 -10.62 1.64
CA THR A 324 -20.63 -10.68 0.21
C THR A 324 -21.86 -9.84 -0.14
N THR A 325 -22.57 -9.29 0.84
CA THR A 325 -23.76 -8.43 0.62
C THR A 325 -23.58 -7.01 1.14
N CYS A 326 -22.36 -6.67 1.60
CA CYS A 326 -22.04 -5.40 2.24
C CYS A 326 -22.96 -5.02 3.41
N SER A 327 -23.56 -6.01 4.08
CA SER A 327 -24.60 -5.75 5.10
C SER A 327 -24.06 -5.38 6.48
N ALA A 328 -22.79 -5.68 6.75
CA ALA A 328 -22.14 -5.39 8.02
C ALA A 328 -20.62 -5.35 7.86
N GLY A 329 -19.94 -4.67 8.79
CA GLY A 329 -18.48 -4.62 8.84
C GLY A 329 -17.84 -3.99 7.61
N ASN A 330 -18.50 -3.02 6.96
CA ASN A 330 -17.88 -2.34 5.83
C ASN A 330 -16.88 -1.31 6.34
N GLY A 331 -15.72 -1.22 5.69
CA GLY A 331 -14.74 -0.19 5.97
C GLY A 331 -14.41 0.63 4.73
N VAL A 332 -14.00 1.86 4.97
CA VAL A 332 -13.78 2.89 3.95
C VAL A 332 -12.44 3.55 4.20
N SER A 333 -11.67 3.79 3.14
CA SER A 333 -10.39 4.49 3.23
C SER A 333 -10.17 5.40 2.02
N THR A 334 -9.53 6.54 2.27
CA THR A 334 -9.05 7.45 1.23
C THR A 334 -7.73 6.92 0.66
N VAL A 335 -7.65 6.79 -0.66
CA VAL A 335 -6.46 6.27 -1.36
C VAL A 335 -5.58 7.41 -1.85
N ASP A 336 -6.17 8.36 -2.60
CA ASP A 336 -5.50 9.57 -3.08
C ASP A 336 -6.34 10.79 -2.70
N SER A 337 -5.68 11.84 -2.22
CA SER A 337 -6.30 13.12 -1.81
C SER A 337 -5.48 14.33 -2.28
N ALA A 338 -4.46 14.10 -3.10
CA ALA A 338 -3.59 15.17 -3.58
C ALA A 338 -4.22 15.88 -4.79
N GLY A 339 -5.03 16.92 -4.50
CA GLY A 339 -5.74 17.70 -5.52
C GLY A 339 -7.11 17.09 -5.84
N ASN A 340 -7.66 17.36 -7.02
CA ASN A 340 -8.87 16.68 -7.49
C ASN A 340 -8.47 15.36 -8.18
N VAL A 341 -8.83 14.26 -7.53
CA VAL A 341 -8.42 12.89 -7.89
C VAL A 341 -9.58 11.92 -7.70
N GLY A 342 -9.60 10.86 -8.51
CA GLY A 342 -10.52 9.73 -8.35
C GLY A 342 -11.72 9.73 -9.29
N SER A 343 -11.86 10.76 -10.13
CA SER A 343 -12.91 10.78 -11.15
C SER A 343 -12.72 9.64 -12.16
N TYR A 344 -13.83 9.10 -12.67
CA TYR A 344 -13.86 8.02 -13.65
C TYR A 344 -13.11 6.74 -13.24
N THR A 345 -13.10 6.43 -11.94
CA THR A 345 -12.37 5.30 -11.39
C THR A 345 -12.80 3.94 -11.96
N SER A 346 -11.83 3.05 -12.16
CA SER A 346 -12.03 1.64 -12.50
C SER A 346 -11.14 0.76 -11.63
N ILE A 347 -11.74 -0.21 -10.93
CA ILE A 347 -11.07 -1.10 -9.97
C ILE A 347 -10.92 -2.52 -10.54
N ALA A 348 -9.84 -3.19 -10.17
CA ALA A 348 -9.64 -4.61 -10.33
C ALA A 348 -8.98 -5.19 -9.07
N ILE A 349 -9.00 -6.52 -8.91
CA ILE A 349 -8.30 -7.21 -7.83
C ILE A 349 -7.07 -7.92 -8.41
N ASN A 350 -5.89 -7.67 -7.86
CA ASN A 350 -4.66 -8.34 -8.29
C ASN A 350 -4.57 -9.78 -7.75
N ALA A 351 -3.57 -10.53 -8.21
CA ALA A 351 -3.38 -11.93 -7.81
C ALA A 351 -3.13 -12.12 -6.30
N ASN A 352 -2.69 -11.07 -5.60
CA ASN A 352 -2.46 -11.06 -4.15
C ASN A 352 -3.73 -10.69 -3.36
N GLY A 353 -4.85 -10.42 -4.03
CA GLY A 353 -6.12 -10.06 -3.40
C GLY A 353 -6.25 -8.58 -3.07
N PHE A 354 -5.30 -7.72 -3.48
CA PHE A 354 -5.37 -6.29 -3.24
C PHE A 354 -6.07 -5.55 -4.39
N PRO A 355 -6.89 -4.52 -4.07
CA PRO A 355 -7.51 -3.69 -5.08
C PRO A 355 -6.50 -2.77 -5.73
N VAL A 356 -6.63 -2.64 -7.05
CA VAL A 356 -5.86 -1.74 -7.89
C VAL A 356 -6.83 -0.88 -8.69
N VAL A 357 -6.49 0.39 -8.88
CA VAL A 357 -7.43 1.39 -9.39
C VAL A 357 -6.76 2.26 -10.44
N SER A 358 -7.38 2.36 -11.62
CA SER A 358 -7.09 3.44 -12.58
C SER A 358 -8.08 4.58 -12.39
N TYR A 359 -7.63 5.82 -12.52
CA TYR A 359 -8.48 7.00 -12.31
C TYR A 359 -7.91 8.26 -12.97
N ALA A 360 -8.78 9.23 -13.22
CA ALA A 360 -8.36 10.57 -13.60
C ALA A 360 -7.97 11.37 -12.35
N GLY A 361 -6.83 12.05 -12.39
CA GLY A 361 -6.41 12.92 -11.29
C GLY A 361 -5.37 13.95 -11.69
N SER A 362 -5.58 15.20 -11.30
CA SER A 362 -4.67 16.31 -11.59
C SER A 362 -4.33 16.48 -13.09
N GLY A 363 -5.30 16.20 -13.99
CA GLY A 363 -5.10 16.29 -15.44
C GLY A 363 -4.16 15.21 -16.02
N SER A 364 -4.07 14.06 -15.35
CA SER A 364 -3.28 12.90 -15.78
C SER A 364 -4.10 11.62 -15.59
N LEU A 365 -3.74 10.57 -16.33
CA LEU A 365 -4.14 9.20 -16.00
C LEU A 365 -3.28 8.73 -14.84
N LYS A 366 -3.92 8.28 -13.76
CA LYS A 366 -3.26 7.77 -12.56
C LYS A 366 -3.62 6.31 -12.29
N TYR A 367 -2.75 5.67 -11.54
CA TYR A 367 -2.92 4.32 -11.04
C TYR A 367 -2.57 4.26 -9.56
N ALA A 368 -3.39 3.57 -8.77
CA ALA A 368 -3.14 3.30 -7.36
C ALA A 368 -3.22 1.79 -7.10
N GLY A 369 -2.19 1.23 -6.47
CA GLY A 369 -2.22 -0.13 -5.94
C GLY A 369 -2.26 -0.09 -4.42
N VAL A 370 -3.34 -0.61 -3.82
CA VAL A 370 -3.44 -0.76 -2.36
C VAL A 370 -2.46 -1.84 -1.87
N THR A 371 -1.86 -1.61 -0.71
CA THR A 371 -0.90 -2.52 -0.07
C THR A 371 -1.34 -2.82 1.37
N SER A 372 -0.75 -3.84 1.98
CA SER A 372 -0.97 -4.12 3.40
C SER A 372 -0.47 -2.95 4.28
N PRO A 373 -1.17 -2.64 5.41
CA PRO A 373 -0.63 -1.76 6.43
C PRO A 373 0.69 -2.26 7.00
N VAL A 374 1.63 -1.36 7.22
CA VAL A 374 2.88 -1.65 7.94
C VAL A 374 2.91 -0.96 9.30
N MET A 375 3.77 -1.44 10.20
CA MET A 375 4.07 -0.75 11.45
C MET A 375 4.99 0.44 11.18
N ALA A 376 4.59 1.63 11.62
CA ALA A 376 5.36 2.87 11.44
C ALA A 376 6.27 3.19 12.64
N GLY A 377 5.95 2.71 13.84
CA GLY A 377 6.82 2.89 15.00
C GLY A 377 6.25 2.41 16.32
N TYR A 378 7.04 2.58 17.39
CA TYR A 378 6.66 2.27 18.77
C TYR A 378 7.49 3.08 19.77
N THR A 379 7.05 3.16 21.03
CA THR A 379 7.78 3.89 22.09
C THR A 379 8.52 3.01 23.10
N LEU A 380 8.38 1.68 22.99
CA LEU A 380 9.16 0.73 23.78
C LEU A 380 10.67 1.00 23.65
N GLN A 381 11.35 1.03 24.78
CA GLN A 381 12.81 1.11 24.86
C GLN A 381 13.41 -0.29 24.92
N PRO A 382 14.58 -0.54 24.33
CA PRO A 382 15.23 -1.85 24.41
C PRO A 382 15.54 -2.28 25.85
N ASN A 383 15.78 -1.32 26.76
CA ASN A 383 16.10 -1.58 28.15
C ASN A 383 15.40 -0.58 29.08
N TYR A 384 14.70 -1.10 30.08
CA TYR A 384 13.98 -0.32 31.08
C TYR A 384 14.63 -0.46 32.47
N PRO A 385 14.94 0.66 33.15
CA PRO A 385 15.37 0.62 34.56
C PRO A 385 14.27 0.19 35.51
N SER A 386 13.02 0.47 35.13
CA SER A 386 11.78 0.05 35.79
C SER A 386 10.76 -0.20 34.70
N GLY A 387 9.97 -1.26 34.82
CA GLY A 387 9.05 -1.67 33.76
C GLY A 387 8.09 -0.55 33.37
N PRO A 388 7.77 -0.41 32.07
CA PRO A 388 6.77 0.54 31.63
C PRO A 388 5.40 0.13 32.18
N THR A 389 4.52 1.11 32.40
CA THR A 389 3.09 0.90 32.66
C THR A 389 2.24 1.07 31.40
N SER A 390 2.81 1.66 30.36
CA SER A 390 2.21 1.80 29.04
C SER A 390 3.27 2.07 27.99
N PHE A 391 2.90 1.85 26.74
CA PHE A 391 3.68 2.19 25.56
C PHE A 391 2.73 2.34 24.37
N THR A 392 3.24 2.86 23.26
CA THR A 392 2.48 3.06 22.03
C THR A 392 3.03 2.24 20.89
N VAL A 393 2.13 1.85 20.01
CA VAL A 393 2.37 1.26 18.70
C VAL A 393 1.69 2.16 17.68
N THR A 394 2.43 2.55 16.64
CA THR A 394 1.93 3.40 15.55
C THR A 394 1.96 2.61 14.24
N PHE A 395 0.83 2.58 13.56
CA PHE A 395 0.62 1.97 12.26
C PHE A 395 0.85 3.01 11.14
N GLY A 396 1.19 2.55 9.94
CA GLY A 396 1.38 3.40 8.76
C GLY A 396 0.09 4.05 8.26
N GLU A 397 -1.05 3.51 8.68
CA GLU A 397 -2.40 3.95 8.35
C GLU A 397 -3.35 3.67 9.51
N ASP A 398 -4.61 4.06 9.36
CA ASP A 398 -5.67 3.68 10.29
C ASP A 398 -6.03 2.19 10.13
N VAL A 399 -6.06 1.48 11.25
CA VAL A 399 -6.47 0.08 11.35
C VAL A 399 -7.87 -0.06 11.94
N ASN A 400 -8.47 -1.24 11.80
CA ASN A 400 -9.84 -1.50 12.19
C ASN A 400 -10.06 -1.26 13.69
N ASN A 401 -11.05 -0.41 13.99
CA ASN A 401 -11.45 -0.01 15.35
C ASN A 401 -12.98 0.13 15.40
N PRO A 402 -13.72 -0.98 15.26
CA PRO A 402 -15.17 -0.96 15.34
C PRO A 402 -15.64 -0.51 16.74
N SER A 403 -16.94 -0.28 16.91
CA SER A 403 -17.47 0.01 18.24
C SER A 403 -17.33 -1.20 19.16
N GLY A 404 -16.61 -1.04 20.27
CA GLY A 404 -16.27 -2.11 21.21
C GLY A 404 -14.77 -2.18 21.41
N ASP A 405 -14.32 -3.16 22.21
CA ASP A 405 -12.88 -3.43 22.42
C ASP A 405 -12.59 -4.95 22.42
N SER A 406 -13.45 -5.74 21.78
CA SER A 406 -13.43 -7.21 21.88
C SER A 406 -13.54 -7.93 20.53
N GLY A 407 -13.68 -7.19 19.43
CA GLY A 407 -13.61 -7.76 18.09
C GLY A 407 -12.28 -8.48 17.89
N ALA A 408 -12.28 -9.57 17.12
CA ALA A 408 -11.04 -10.31 16.90
C ALA A 408 -9.98 -9.42 16.22
N ASP A 409 -10.39 -8.67 15.21
CA ASP A 409 -9.58 -7.77 14.39
C ASP A 409 -9.52 -6.32 14.91
N ASP A 410 -10.09 -6.08 16.09
CA ASP A 410 -10.20 -4.77 16.71
C ASP A 410 -8.86 -4.32 17.32
N VAL A 411 -8.32 -3.20 16.87
CA VAL A 411 -7.05 -2.65 17.36
C VAL A 411 -7.07 -2.35 18.86
N THR A 412 -8.24 -2.12 19.49
CA THR A 412 -8.34 -1.90 20.94
C THR A 412 -8.52 -3.18 21.74
N ASN A 413 -8.64 -4.35 21.10
CA ASN A 413 -8.66 -5.63 21.80
C ASN A 413 -7.28 -5.95 22.39
N PRO A 414 -7.12 -6.02 23.73
CA PRO A 414 -5.83 -6.27 24.35
C PRO A 414 -5.17 -7.60 23.94
N ASN A 415 -5.96 -8.58 23.48
CA ASN A 415 -5.42 -9.87 23.03
C ASN A 415 -4.61 -9.77 21.73
N ASN A 416 -4.71 -8.63 21.02
CA ASN A 416 -3.95 -8.36 19.80
C ASN A 416 -2.52 -7.89 20.06
N TYR A 417 -2.14 -7.77 21.34
CA TYR A 417 -0.80 -7.42 21.79
C TYR A 417 -0.35 -8.44 22.84
N LYS A 418 0.41 -9.44 22.42
CA LYS A 418 0.93 -10.47 23.35
C LYS A 418 2.29 -10.03 23.86
N ILE A 419 2.40 -9.75 25.15
CA ILE A 419 3.70 -9.51 25.80
C ILE A 419 4.12 -10.83 26.41
N ILE A 420 5.20 -11.41 25.91
CA ILE A 420 5.74 -12.68 26.37
C ILE A 420 6.97 -12.40 27.22
N GLU A 421 6.92 -12.77 28.50
CA GLU A 421 8.11 -12.85 29.34
C GLU A 421 8.81 -14.18 29.05
N LEU A 422 10.11 -14.12 28.75
CA LEU A 422 10.93 -15.30 28.54
C LEU A 422 11.02 -16.08 29.85
N GLY A 423 10.79 -17.38 29.77
CA GLY A 423 10.87 -18.26 30.92
C GLY A 423 12.30 -18.42 31.48
N PRO A 424 12.47 -19.21 32.56
CA PRO A 424 13.76 -19.46 33.19
C PRO A 424 14.89 -19.91 32.24
N ASN A 425 14.56 -20.51 31.10
CA ASN A 425 15.54 -20.91 30.08
C ASN A 425 16.15 -19.72 29.30
N GLY A 426 15.55 -18.52 29.37
CA GLY A 426 15.98 -17.33 28.64
C GLY A 426 15.84 -17.43 27.12
N VAL A 427 14.99 -18.33 26.63
CA VAL A 427 14.71 -18.58 25.21
C VAL A 427 13.24 -18.26 24.95
N ILE A 428 12.94 -17.71 23.78
CA ILE A 428 11.55 -17.50 23.36
C ILE A 428 10.99 -18.79 22.75
N ASP A 429 9.98 -19.37 23.39
CA ASP A 429 9.33 -20.60 22.92
C ASP A 429 8.05 -20.31 22.12
N THR A 430 7.41 -19.15 22.36
CA THR A 430 6.21 -18.70 21.68
C THR A 430 6.57 -18.10 20.32
N ALA A 431 6.13 -18.76 19.25
CA ALA A 431 6.55 -18.39 17.90
C ALA A 431 5.73 -17.26 17.26
N SER A 432 4.45 -17.10 17.63
CA SER A 432 3.52 -16.17 16.98
C SER A 432 2.24 -15.97 17.79
N CYS A 433 1.40 -15.04 17.36
CA CYS A 433 0.05 -14.85 17.89
C CYS A 433 -0.89 -16.02 17.59
N ALA A 434 -0.67 -16.73 16.48
CA ALA A 434 -1.52 -17.84 16.07
C ALA A 434 -1.26 -19.14 16.86
N VAL A 435 -0.10 -19.28 17.49
CA VAL A 435 0.26 -20.46 18.27
C VAL A 435 -0.07 -20.30 19.76
N ALA A 436 -0.26 -21.44 20.43
CA ALA A 436 -0.38 -21.48 21.88
C ALA A 436 0.93 -21.03 22.55
N LEU A 437 0.83 -20.59 23.81
CA LEU A 437 1.98 -20.24 24.65
C LEU A 437 2.99 -21.39 24.65
N GLY A 438 4.23 -21.10 24.27
CA GLY A 438 5.29 -22.09 24.16
C GLY A 438 6.00 -22.32 25.50
N GLY A 439 6.36 -23.57 25.78
CA GLY A 439 7.35 -23.91 26.82
C GLY A 439 7.10 -23.27 28.19
N ASP A 440 8.11 -22.55 28.69
CA ASP A 440 8.13 -21.88 29.99
C ASP A 440 7.85 -20.36 29.91
N ASP A 441 7.46 -19.86 28.73
CA ASP A 441 7.06 -18.48 28.52
C ASP A 441 5.83 -18.10 29.35
N ILE A 442 5.76 -16.83 29.76
CA ILE A 442 4.61 -16.28 30.49
C ILE A 442 3.95 -15.19 29.65
N LEU A 443 2.67 -15.38 29.34
CA LEU A 443 1.86 -14.36 28.67
C LEU A 443 1.40 -13.28 29.65
N ILE A 444 1.70 -12.04 29.32
CA ILE A 444 1.18 -10.83 29.96
C ILE A 444 0.23 -10.14 28.98
N THR A 445 -1.04 -10.11 29.34
CA THR A 445 -2.06 -9.39 28.55
C THR A 445 -2.16 -7.94 29.03
N PRO A 446 -2.18 -6.95 28.11
CA PRO A 446 -2.48 -5.58 28.48
C PRO A 446 -3.83 -5.45 29.18
N SER A 447 -3.97 -4.47 30.07
CA SER A 447 -5.23 -4.23 30.78
C SER A 447 -6.27 -3.54 29.88
N SER A 448 -5.81 -2.68 28.99
CA SER A 448 -6.65 -1.98 28.02
C SER A 448 -5.78 -1.42 26.90
N VAL A 449 -6.38 -1.20 25.74
CA VAL A 449 -5.77 -0.47 24.64
C VAL A 449 -6.71 0.66 24.26
N THR A 450 -6.16 1.87 24.11
CA THR A 450 -6.93 3.01 23.61
C THR A 450 -6.34 3.43 22.28
N TYR A 451 -7.19 3.73 21.31
CA TYR A 451 -6.76 4.07 19.97
C TYR A 451 -7.10 5.52 19.64
N ILE A 452 -6.08 6.27 19.24
CA ILE A 452 -6.24 7.48 18.43
C ILE A 452 -5.89 7.10 16.99
N PRO A 453 -6.41 7.78 15.95
CA PRO A 453 -6.11 7.43 14.57
C PRO A 453 -4.61 7.18 14.37
N ASN A 454 -4.30 6.03 13.78
CA ASN A 454 -3.02 5.36 13.54
C ASN A 454 -2.17 4.92 14.75
N THR A 455 -2.56 5.23 16.00
CA THR A 455 -1.73 4.95 17.17
C THR A 455 -2.52 4.30 18.31
N ALA A 456 -2.14 3.06 18.64
CA ALA A 456 -2.59 2.36 19.82
C ALA A 456 -1.72 2.73 21.04
N LEU A 457 -2.36 3.11 22.13
CA LEU A 457 -1.76 3.23 23.46
C LEU A 457 -2.14 1.99 24.28
N ILE A 458 -1.14 1.15 24.53
CA ILE A 458 -1.27 -0.10 25.28
C ILE A 458 -1.03 0.21 26.75
N ASN A 459 -2.00 -0.08 27.60
CA ASN A 459 -1.93 0.12 29.05
C ASN A 459 -1.79 -1.22 29.77
N LEU A 460 -0.93 -1.25 30.78
CA LEU A 460 -0.67 -2.44 31.59
C LEU A 460 -1.29 -2.28 32.98
N SER A 461 -1.72 -3.39 33.57
CA SER A 461 -2.32 -3.40 34.92
C SER A 461 -1.34 -2.94 36.01
N SER A 462 -0.04 -3.12 35.76
CA SER A 462 1.05 -2.66 36.61
C SER A 462 2.33 -2.55 35.79
N ALA A 463 3.37 -1.95 36.36
CA ALA A 463 4.69 -1.93 35.74
C ALA A 463 5.20 -3.36 35.55
N LEU A 464 5.75 -3.67 34.36
CA LEU A 464 6.34 -4.98 34.09
C LEU A 464 7.45 -5.29 35.13
N PRO A 465 7.53 -6.53 35.63
CA PRO A 465 8.60 -6.93 36.52
C PRO A 465 9.95 -6.93 35.79
N GLY A 466 11.03 -7.22 36.53
CA GLY A 466 12.33 -7.37 35.90
C GLY A 466 12.42 -8.69 35.15
N GLY A 467 12.76 -8.65 33.86
CA GLY A 467 12.72 -9.80 32.96
C GLY A 467 13.13 -9.43 31.53
N SER A 468 13.11 -10.41 30.64
CA SER A 468 13.25 -10.21 29.19
C SER A 468 11.91 -10.48 28.53
N TYR A 469 11.54 -9.65 27.56
CA TYR A 469 10.21 -9.66 26.98
C TYR A 469 10.26 -9.58 25.45
N ARG A 470 9.30 -10.24 24.81
CA ARG A 470 8.93 -10.04 23.40
C ARG A 470 7.48 -9.57 23.31
N LEU A 471 7.24 -8.44 22.66
CA LEU A 471 5.91 -8.05 22.24
C LEU A 471 5.64 -8.61 20.85
N PHE A 472 4.48 -9.24 20.67
CA PHE A 472 3.86 -9.51 19.37
C PHE A 472 2.70 -8.54 19.16
N VAL A 473 2.71 -7.83 18.03
CA VAL A 473 1.54 -7.14 17.48
C VAL A 473 0.96 -8.05 16.41
N CYS A 474 -0.27 -8.51 16.63
CA CYS A 474 -0.80 -9.68 15.96
C CYS A 474 -1.34 -9.37 14.55
N GLY A 475 -0.55 -9.69 13.53
CA GLY A 475 -0.97 -9.68 12.12
C GLY A 475 -1.51 -11.03 11.65
N THR A 476 -1.01 -12.13 12.22
CA THR A 476 -1.40 -13.50 11.85
C THR A 476 -2.82 -13.88 12.25
N THR A 477 -3.42 -13.15 13.20
CA THR A 477 -4.70 -13.53 13.81
C THR A 477 -5.76 -12.45 13.81
N SER A 478 -5.39 -11.18 13.67
CA SER A 478 -6.31 -10.12 14.08
C SER A 478 -6.17 -8.79 13.38
N ILE A 479 -5.20 -7.94 13.70
CA ILE A 479 -5.28 -6.52 13.35
C ILE A 479 -5.28 -6.36 11.83
N THR A 480 -6.32 -5.71 11.31
CA THR A 480 -6.49 -5.43 9.88
C THR A 480 -6.60 -3.93 9.62
N SER A 481 -6.35 -3.51 8.38
CA SER A 481 -6.74 -2.18 7.89
C SER A 481 -8.27 -2.03 7.92
N LEU A 482 -8.75 -0.80 7.71
CA LEU A 482 -10.16 -0.56 7.40
C LEU A 482 -10.62 -1.26 6.11
N LEU A 483 -9.71 -1.72 5.25
CA LEU A 483 -10.05 -2.51 4.06
C LEU A 483 -9.96 -4.03 4.31
N HIS A 484 -9.85 -4.44 5.57
CA HIS A 484 -9.73 -5.83 6.03
C HIS A 484 -8.46 -6.58 5.59
N PHE A 485 -7.43 -5.85 5.15
CA PHE A 485 -6.11 -6.45 4.93
C PHE A 485 -5.35 -6.58 6.24
N PRO A 486 -4.80 -7.76 6.57
CA PRO A 486 -4.02 -7.92 7.79
C PRO A 486 -2.75 -7.05 7.74
N ILE A 487 -2.28 -6.59 8.90
CA ILE A 487 -1.01 -5.87 9.01
C ILE A 487 0.16 -6.76 8.59
N ASN A 488 1.18 -6.12 7.99
CA ASN A 488 2.46 -6.74 7.63
C ASN A 488 2.27 -8.04 6.83
N ASP A 489 1.38 -8.00 5.83
CA ASP A 489 1.01 -9.14 4.98
C ASP A 489 0.57 -10.40 5.76
N GLY A 490 0.01 -10.20 6.95
CA GLY A 490 -0.43 -11.29 7.83
C GLY A 490 0.66 -11.87 8.71
N ALA A 491 1.86 -11.30 8.76
CA ALA A 491 2.90 -11.68 9.71
C ALA A 491 2.82 -10.82 11.00
N ASP A 492 3.18 -11.41 12.14
CA ASP A 492 3.25 -10.67 13.40
C ASP A 492 4.45 -9.74 13.44
N TYR A 493 4.27 -8.58 14.05
CA TYR A 493 5.39 -7.68 14.33
C TYR A 493 5.96 -7.97 15.72
N THR A 494 7.27 -8.23 15.81
CA THR A 494 7.93 -8.60 17.07
C THR A 494 8.89 -7.53 17.57
N ILE A 495 8.84 -7.21 18.87
CA ILE A 495 9.74 -6.24 19.52
C ILE A 495 10.30 -6.85 20.80
N ASP A 496 11.63 -6.92 20.89
CA ASP A 496 12.34 -7.43 22.08
C ASP A 496 12.81 -6.29 22.98
N PHE A 497 12.62 -6.46 24.30
CA PHE A 497 13.10 -5.51 25.30
C PHE A 497 13.34 -6.16 26.67
N THR A 498 14.07 -5.48 27.56
CA THR A 498 14.34 -5.96 28.91
C THR A 498 13.93 -4.95 29.98
N VAL A 499 13.67 -5.44 31.19
CA VAL A 499 13.38 -4.64 32.38
C VAL A 499 14.31 -5.09 33.52
N ALA A 500 14.91 -4.14 34.22
CA ALA A 500 15.78 -4.43 35.35
C ALA A 500 15.03 -4.96 36.57
N ALA A 501 15.62 -5.92 37.30
CA ALA A 501 15.07 -6.44 38.54
C ALA A 501 15.04 -5.38 39.66
N SER A 502 13.92 -5.31 40.38
CA SER A 502 13.68 -4.35 41.46
C SER A 502 14.76 -4.44 42.55
N GLY A 503 15.43 -3.32 42.85
CA GLY A 503 16.58 -3.25 43.76
C GLY A 503 17.94 -3.15 43.07
N THR A 504 17.99 -3.31 41.74
CA THR A 504 19.19 -3.02 40.96
C THR A 504 19.17 -1.54 40.59
N THR A 505 20.02 -0.72 41.22
CA THR A 505 20.24 0.65 40.78
C THR A 505 20.96 0.61 39.43
N ILE A 506 20.21 0.53 38.33
CA ILE A 506 20.74 0.98 37.05
C ILE A 506 20.82 2.49 37.18
N THR A 507 22.04 2.99 37.33
CA THR A 507 22.31 4.39 37.05
C THR A 507 21.95 4.62 35.59
N THR A 508 20.76 5.16 35.35
CA THR A 508 20.44 5.79 34.07
C THR A 508 21.32 7.02 33.94
N LYS A 509 22.53 6.81 33.44
CA LYS A 509 23.00 7.78 32.46
C LYS A 509 22.08 7.61 31.26
N THR A 510 21.29 8.62 30.97
CA THR A 510 20.77 8.84 29.62
C THR A 510 21.98 8.98 28.70
N GLU A 511 22.59 7.87 28.32
CA GLU A 511 23.59 7.90 27.26
C GLU A 511 22.82 7.90 25.95
N LYS A 512 22.47 9.12 25.50
CA LYS A 512 22.79 9.48 24.12
C LYS A 512 24.11 8.78 23.81
N THR A 513 24.20 7.92 22.81
CA THR A 513 25.42 7.14 22.53
C THR A 513 26.60 8.11 22.43
N GLU A 514 27.29 8.35 23.55
CA GLU A 514 28.36 9.33 23.63
C GLU A 514 29.60 8.55 23.26
N ALA A 515 29.70 8.19 21.99
CA ALA A 515 30.95 7.68 21.46
C ALA A 515 32.05 8.69 21.85
N SER A 516 33.00 8.24 22.66
CA SER A 516 34.13 9.07 23.08
C SER A 516 35.13 9.25 21.93
N SER A 517 35.15 8.29 20.99
CA SER A 517 35.85 8.38 19.71
C SER A 517 35.23 7.48 18.64
N LEU A 518 35.60 7.72 17.39
CA LEU A 518 35.29 6.88 16.24
C LEU A 518 36.26 5.69 16.17
N PRO A 519 35.79 4.46 15.81
CA PRO A 519 36.61 3.24 15.86
C PRO A 519 37.92 3.32 15.09
N LYS A 520 38.99 2.69 15.62
CA LYS A 520 40.30 2.62 14.94
C LYS A 520 40.36 1.40 14.03
N THR A 521 39.84 1.56 12.82
CA THR A 521 39.74 0.46 11.85
C THR A 521 40.94 0.30 10.91
N GLY A 522 42.15 0.65 11.31
CA GLY A 522 43.30 0.59 10.39
C GLY A 522 44.59 0.16 11.08
N PHE A 523 45.18 -0.91 10.55
CA PHE A 523 46.58 -1.27 10.81
C PHE A 523 47.53 -0.50 9.90
N ALA A 524 48.83 -0.59 10.16
CA ALA A 524 49.86 -0.01 9.31
C ALA A 524 49.86 -0.70 7.93
N PRO A 525 49.69 0.04 6.82
CA PRO A 525 49.76 -0.54 5.47
C PRO A 525 51.11 -1.22 5.21
N ASN A 526 51.07 -2.34 4.50
CA ASN A 526 52.24 -3.16 4.13
C ASN A 526 53.05 -3.71 5.32
N LYS A 527 52.42 -3.82 6.51
CA LYS A 527 53.05 -4.36 7.71
C LYS A 527 52.12 -5.38 8.38
N ILE A 528 52.62 -6.59 8.60
CA ILE A 528 51.91 -7.61 9.36
C ILE A 528 51.92 -7.22 10.84
N THR A 529 50.73 -7.17 11.45
CA THR A 529 50.52 -6.92 12.87
C THR A 529 50.07 -8.21 13.54
N ALA A 530 50.85 -8.71 14.50
CA ALA A 530 50.43 -9.85 15.31
C ALA A 530 49.30 -9.43 16.25
N LEU A 531 48.15 -10.11 16.17
CA LEU A 531 47.01 -9.85 17.03
C LEU A 531 47.12 -10.65 18.34
N PRO A 532 46.77 -10.04 19.49
CA PRO A 532 46.58 -10.81 20.72
C PRO A 532 45.35 -11.72 20.60
N VAL A 533 45.27 -12.75 21.45
CA VAL A 533 44.05 -13.55 21.60
C VAL A 533 42.90 -12.64 22.02
N GLN A 534 41.75 -12.75 21.36
CA GLN A 534 40.57 -11.96 21.68
C GLN A 534 40.05 -12.34 23.08
N PRO A 535 39.93 -11.38 24.02
CA PRO A 535 39.29 -11.63 25.31
C PRO A 535 37.80 -11.95 25.13
N ALA A 536 37.26 -12.89 25.91
CA ALA A 536 35.83 -13.24 25.87
C ALA A 536 34.89 -12.04 26.11
N THR A 537 35.34 -11.04 26.87
CA THR A 537 34.57 -9.81 27.10
C THR A 537 34.48 -8.88 25.88
N LEU A 538 35.28 -9.14 24.84
CA LEU A 538 35.34 -8.38 23.58
C LEU A 538 34.94 -9.26 22.39
N GLU A 539 34.40 -10.45 22.63
CA GLU A 539 33.91 -11.36 21.59
C GLU A 539 32.80 -10.67 20.80
N TYR A 540 32.81 -10.87 19.47
CA TYR A 540 31.81 -10.29 18.60
C TYR A 540 30.58 -11.19 18.56
N ALA A 541 29.40 -10.58 18.57
CA ALA A 541 28.15 -11.31 18.48
C ALA A 541 27.92 -11.77 17.03
N GLU A 542 27.63 -13.06 16.86
CA GLU A 542 27.09 -13.60 15.62
C GLU A 542 25.66 -13.10 15.42
N LEU A 543 25.37 -12.50 14.25
CA LEU A 543 24.08 -11.88 13.96
C LEU A 543 23.27 -12.66 12.91
N GLY A 544 23.53 -13.96 12.78
CA GLY A 544 22.84 -14.84 11.85
C GLY A 544 23.22 -14.58 10.39
N ASP A 545 22.22 -14.41 9.53
CA ASP A 545 22.37 -14.18 8.10
C ASP A 545 22.52 -12.70 7.73
N LEU A 546 22.86 -11.84 8.69
CA LEU A 546 23.08 -10.42 8.47
C LEU A 546 24.41 -10.16 7.74
N TRP A 547 24.35 -9.63 6.52
CA TRP A 547 25.56 -9.28 5.76
C TRP A 547 25.41 -8.00 4.94
N LEU A 548 26.56 -7.41 4.58
CA LEU A 548 26.67 -6.14 3.88
C LEU A 548 27.10 -6.35 2.42
N GLU A 549 26.42 -5.69 1.49
CA GLU A 549 26.83 -5.51 0.10
C GLU A 549 27.04 -4.03 -0.23
N ILE A 550 28.17 -3.69 -0.86
CA ILE A 550 28.38 -2.37 -1.47
C ILE A 550 28.76 -2.59 -2.93
N PRO A 551 27.77 -2.59 -3.86
CA PRO A 551 27.99 -3.02 -5.24
C PRO A 551 29.08 -2.22 -5.97
N SER A 552 29.07 -0.89 -5.81
CA SER A 552 30.03 0.00 -6.47
C SER A 552 31.48 -0.20 -6.01
N LEU A 553 31.69 -0.86 -4.87
CA LEU A 553 33.00 -1.17 -4.30
C LEU A 553 33.35 -2.66 -4.38
N ASN A 554 32.44 -3.52 -4.87
CA ASN A 554 32.56 -4.97 -4.84
C ASN A 554 32.85 -5.53 -3.43
N VAL A 555 32.16 -4.98 -2.41
CA VAL A 555 32.28 -5.44 -1.03
C VAL A 555 31.12 -6.36 -0.70
N LYS A 556 31.43 -7.55 -0.17
CA LYS A 556 30.50 -8.47 0.48
C LYS A 556 31.14 -8.95 1.78
N SER A 557 30.49 -8.70 2.92
CA SER A 557 31.05 -9.07 4.23
C SER A 557 29.96 -9.38 5.23
N THR A 558 30.14 -10.43 6.03
CA THR A 558 29.28 -10.71 7.19
C THR A 558 29.28 -9.52 8.14
N ILE A 559 28.12 -9.24 8.76
CA ILE A 559 28.02 -8.23 9.80
C ILE A 559 28.01 -8.92 11.17
N VAL A 560 28.94 -8.53 12.03
CA VAL A 560 29.05 -9.02 13.43
C VAL A 560 28.78 -7.87 14.40
N GLY A 561 28.29 -8.18 15.59
CA GLY A 561 28.04 -7.19 16.63
C GLY A 561 29.28 -6.89 17.47
N VAL A 562 29.80 -5.68 17.39
CA VAL A 562 30.96 -5.25 18.19
C VAL A 562 30.49 -4.64 19.51
N PRO A 563 30.84 -5.21 20.68
CA PRO A 563 30.42 -4.68 21.97
C PRO A 563 31.05 -3.30 22.24
N GLN A 564 30.31 -2.43 22.92
CA GLN A 564 30.83 -1.14 23.37
C GLN A 564 31.61 -1.31 24.68
N ASN A 565 32.84 -0.78 24.71
CA ASN A 565 33.69 -0.76 25.89
C ASN A 565 33.15 0.22 26.95
N LYS A 566 33.59 0.04 28.20
CA LYS A 566 33.23 0.94 29.33
C LYS A 566 33.65 2.40 29.11
N ASP A 567 34.64 2.66 28.26
CA ASP A 567 35.10 3.99 27.88
C ASP A 567 34.35 4.58 26.67
N LYS A 568 33.25 3.93 26.25
CA LYS A 568 32.38 4.32 25.14
C LYS A 568 33.08 4.26 23.76
N THR A 569 34.05 3.36 23.62
CA THR A 569 34.70 3.02 22.34
C THR A 569 34.33 1.60 21.90
N TRP A 570 34.79 1.18 20.72
CA TRP A 570 34.63 -0.17 20.20
C TRP A 570 35.99 -0.71 19.78
N ASP A 571 36.35 -1.89 20.28
CA ASP A 571 37.58 -2.57 19.86
C ASP A 571 37.31 -3.46 18.65
N VAL A 572 37.77 -2.98 17.50
CA VAL A 572 37.55 -3.57 16.18
C VAL A 572 38.75 -4.37 15.70
N THR A 573 39.71 -4.66 16.59
CA THR A 573 41.01 -5.29 16.26
C THR A 573 40.86 -6.63 15.54
N TRP A 574 39.83 -7.41 15.85
CA TRP A 574 39.68 -8.79 15.39
C TRP A 574 38.70 -8.94 14.22
N LEU A 575 38.17 -7.84 13.64
CA LEU A 575 37.14 -7.92 12.60
C LEU A 575 37.61 -8.66 11.34
N GLY A 576 38.91 -8.69 11.06
CA GLY A 576 39.41 -9.35 9.86
C GLY A 576 38.78 -8.77 8.59
N ASN A 577 37.99 -9.60 7.89
CA ASN A 577 37.23 -9.22 6.68
C ASN A 577 35.74 -8.97 6.94
N ASP A 578 35.29 -9.07 8.19
CA ASP A 578 33.90 -8.80 8.56
C ASP A 578 33.66 -7.30 8.75
N THR A 579 32.39 -6.93 8.70
CA THR A 579 31.92 -5.60 9.06
C THR A 579 31.36 -5.65 10.49
N GLY A 580 31.81 -4.74 11.35
CA GLY A 580 31.29 -4.58 12.70
C GLY A 580 30.13 -3.60 12.76
N TRP A 581 28.95 -4.07 13.18
CA TRP A 581 27.90 -3.19 13.70
C TRP A 581 28.27 -2.73 15.11
N LEU A 582 28.22 -1.42 15.35
CA LEU A 582 28.58 -0.84 16.63
C LEU A 582 27.40 -0.93 17.60
N ASN A 583 27.50 -1.84 18.57
CA ASN A 583 26.46 -2.02 19.58
C ASN A 583 26.25 -0.71 20.35
N GLY A 584 24.98 -0.36 20.60
CA GLY A 584 24.56 0.95 21.12
C GLY A 584 24.13 1.95 20.05
N THR A 585 24.12 1.55 18.77
CA THR A 585 23.49 2.30 17.66
C THR A 585 22.23 1.57 17.18
N ALA A 586 21.43 2.16 16.28
CA ALA A 586 20.26 1.45 15.76
C ALA A 586 20.69 0.16 15.06
N PHE A 587 19.89 -0.90 15.15
CA PHE A 587 20.18 -2.13 14.42
C PHE A 587 20.11 -1.88 12.90
N PRO A 588 20.90 -2.56 12.05
CA PRO A 588 21.01 -2.22 10.62
C PRO A 588 19.71 -2.27 9.81
N THR A 589 18.65 -2.92 10.30
CA THR A 589 17.34 -2.98 9.64
C THR A 589 16.26 -2.13 10.34
N TRP A 590 16.61 -1.42 11.42
CA TRP A 590 15.66 -0.65 12.24
C TRP A 590 15.68 0.84 11.89
N ASN A 591 14.62 1.55 12.27
CA ASN A 591 14.57 3.01 12.18
C ASN A 591 15.57 3.66 13.17
N GLY A 592 16.13 4.81 12.79
CA GLY A 592 17.25 5.45 13.49
C GLY A 592 18.58 5.35 12.73
N ASN A 593 19.69 5.71 13.37
CA ASN A 593 21.01 5.68 12.74
C ASN A 593 21.80 4.45 13.18
N SER A 594 21.95 3.49 12.27
CA SER A 594 22.83 2.32 12.46
C SER A 594 24.24 2.65 12.03
N VAL A 595 25.25 2.20 12.78
CA VAL A 595 26.66 2.50 12.46
C VAL A 595 27.43 1.21 12.21
N LEU A 596 27.98 1.08 11.01
CA LEU A 596 28.83 -0.03 10.58
C LEU A 596 30.27 0.43 10.39
N THR A 597 31.22 -0.44 10.70
CA THR A 597 32.64 -0.15 10.56
C THR A 597 33.41 -1.37 10.09
N ALA A 598 34.42 -1.18 9.26
CA ALA A 598 35.31 -2.27 8.85
C ALA A 598 36.70 -1.72 8.56
N HIS A 599 37.67 -2.63 8.44
CA HIS A 599 39.05 -2.24 8.25
C HIS A 599 39.30 -1.49 6.94
N VAL A 600 40.05 -0.38 7.01
CA VAL A 600 40.66 0.24 5.81
C VAL A 600 41.90 -0.55 5.39
N THR A 601 42.63 -1.08 6.37
CA THR A 601 43.81 -1.94 6.22
C THR A 601 43.73 -3.00 7.29
N ASN A 602 43.82 -4.27 6.91
CA ASN A 602 43.71 -5.43 7.80
C ASN A 602 45.04 -5.76 8.50
N ALA A 603 45.03 -6.73 9.43
CA ALA A 603 46.21 -7.09 10.23
C ALA A 603 47.37 -7.67 9.41
N SER A 604 47.14 -8.13 8.17
CA SER A 604 48.20 -8.55 7.26
C SER A 604 48.87 -7.39 6.53
N GLY A 605 48.38 -6.15 6.73
CA GLY A 605 48.86 -4.96 6.04
C GLY A 605 48.27 -4.77 4.64
N LEU A 606 47.27 -5.56 4.26
CA LEU A 606 46.54 -5.47 2.98
C LEU A 606 45.28 -4.62 3.13
N ASP A 607 44.66 -4.26 2.01
CA ASP A 607 43.38 -3.56 1.98
C ASP A 607 42.30 -4.36 2.72
N GLY A 608 41.57 -3.68 3.61
CA GLY A 608 40.40 -4.25 4.29
C GLY A 608 39.09 -3.94 3.55
N PRO A 609 37.94 -4.44 4.04
CA PRO A 609 36.65 -4.30 3.36
C PRO A 609 36.27 -2.85 3.05
N PHE A 610 36.67 -1.88 3.88
CA PHE A 610 36.35 -0.46 3.69
C PHE A 610 37.52 0.36 3.10
N ALA A 611 38.55 -0.27 2.52
CA ALA A 611 39.69 0.41 1.89
C ALA A 611 39.25 1.45 0.84
N ALA A 612 38.20 1.12 0.07
CA ALA A 612 37.66 1.94 -1.00
C ALA A 612 36.52 2.87 -0.57
N LEU A 613 36.14 2.95 0.72
CA LEU A 613 34.96 3.72 1.16
C LEU A 613 35.00 5.21 0.76
N LYS A 614 36.20 5.76 0.53
CA LYS A 614 36.42 7.13 0.03
C LYS A 614 35.87 7.40 -1.38
N SER A 615 35.58 6.37 -2.18
CA SER A 615 35.07 6.54 -3.55
C SER A 615 33.55 6.56 -3.66
N LEU A 616 32.82 6.29 -2.57
CA LEU A 616 31.36 6.39 -2.55
C LEU A 616 30.89 7.82 -2.80
N LYS A 617 29.89 7.96 -3.66
CA LYS A 617 29.27 9.21 -4.09
C LYS A 617 27.79 9.23 -3.71
N TYR A 618 27.19 10.42 -3.75
CA TYR A 618 25.75 10.56 -3.61
C TYR A 618 25.04 9.68 -4.63
N GLY A 619 24.03 8.91 -4.22
CA GLY A 619 23.35 7.96 -5.11
C GLY A 619 23.87 6.53 -5.04
N ASP A 620 25.09 6.30 -4.54
CA ASP A 620 25.63 4.94 -4.46
C ASP A 620 24.85 4.12 -3.42
N GLN A 621 24.63 2.85 -3.74
CA GLN A 621 23.88 1.94 -2.88
C GLN A 621 24.77 1.23 -1.86
N VAL A 622 24.22 1.06 -0.66
CA VAL A 622 24.74 0.24 0.43
C VAL A 622 23.59 -0.66 0.85
N ILE A 623 23.73 -1.97 0.70
CA ILE A 623 22.65 -2.92 0.87
C ILE A 623 22.95 -3.79 2.09
N VAL A 624 22.01 -3.86 3.02
CA VAL A 624 22.06 -4.80 4.14
C VAL A 624 21.12 -5.95 3.83
N HIS A 625 21.61 -7.17 3.94
CA HIS A 625 20.85 -8.39 3.70
C HIS A 625 20.56 -9.06 5.02
N PHE A 626 19.31 -9.43 5.27
CA PHE A 626 18.89 -10.10 6.49
C PHE A 626 17.56 -10.81 6.29
N GLY A 627 17.45 -12.07 6.70
CA GLY A 627 16.20 -12.82 6.65
C GLY A 627 15.61 -12.98 5.25
N GLY A 628 16.44 -13.03 4.20
CA GLY A 628 15.99 -13.03 2.80
C GLY A 628 15.42 -11.70 2.32
N VAL A 629 15.80 -10.58 2.95
CA VAL A 629 15.37 -9.22 2.59
C VAL A 629 16.59 -8.32 2.38
N LYS A 630 16.56 -7.50 1.32
CA LYS A 630 17.51 -6.42 1.01
C LYS A 630 16.98 -5.09 1.52
N TYR A 631 17.71 -4.46 2.41
CA TYR A 631 17.52 -3.09 2.84
C TYR A 631 18.49 -2.19 2.07
N VAL A 632 17.96 -1.47 1.09
CA VAL A 632 18.76 -0.65 0.16
C VAL A 632 18.86 0.77 0.70
N TYR A 633 20.06 1.15 1.11
CA TYR A 633 20.39 2.51 1.52
C TYR A 633 21.10 3.25 0.39
N GLU A 634 20.80 4.54 0.24
CA GLU A 634 21.45 5.41 -0.75
C GLU A 634 22.31 6.46 -0.05
N VAL A 635 23.57 6.58 -0.47
CA VAL A 635 24.52 7.55 0.09
C VAL A 635 24.02 8.98 -0.13
N ARG A 636 23.97 9.77 0.94
CA ARG A 636 23.58 11.19 0.92
C ARG A 636 24.72 12.12 1.28
N ASN A 637 25.68 11.66 2.08
CA ASN A 637 26.79 12.49 2.50
C ASN A 637 28.05 11.68 2.79
N THR A 638 29.20 12.21 2.43
CA THR A 638 30.51 11.66 2.79
C THR A 638 31.39 12.76 3.35
N ARG A 639 32.05 12.51 4.48
CA ARG A 639 32.97 13.48 5.05
C ARG A 639 34.14 12.86 5.81
N LEU A 640 35.16 13.67 6.02
CA LEU A 640 36.23 13.36 6.96
C LEU A 640 35.88 13.92 8.35
N ALA A 641 36.12 13.11 9.37
CA ALA A 641 35.98 13.49 10.78
C ALA A 641 37.32 13.25 11.50
N ARG A 642 37.64 14.07 12.49
CA ARG A 642 38.74 13.76 13.42
C ARG A 642 38.31 12.60 14.34
N PRO A 643 39.25 11.81 14.88
CA PRO A 643 38.92 10.63 15.68
C PRO A 643 37.95 10.88 16.84
N TYR A 644 37.98 12.06 17.46
CA TYR A 644 37.10 12.43 18.59
C TYR A 644 35.86 13.25 18.19
N SER A 645 35.64 13.46 16.89
CA SER A 645 34.48 14.21 16.38
C SER A 645 33.32 13.27 16.05
N THR A 646 32.60 12.84 17.09
CA THR A 646 31.63 11.74 17.00
C THR A 646 30.21 12.18 16.65
N SER A 647 29.85 13.45 16.93
CA SER A 647 28.47 13.95 16.83
C SER A 647 27.74 13.55 15.55
N PHE A 648 28.33 13.77 14.38
CA PHE A 648 27.67 13.45 13.11
C PHE A 648 27.55 11.96 12.79
N ALA A 649 28.52 11.15 13.24
CA ALA A 649 28.51 9.73 12.94
C ALA A 649 27.41 9.00 13.72
N PHE A 650 27.03 9.55 14.87
CA PHE A 650 26.04 8.96 15.79
C PHE A 650 24.75 9.80 15.93
N GLU A 651 24.63 10.91 15.19
CA GLU A 651 23.42 11.74 15.20
C GLU A 651 22.24 10.97 14.59
N SER A 652 21.24 10.67 15.42
CA SER A 652 19.94 10.21 14.95
C SER A 652 19.14 11.39 14.39
N LYS A 653 18.55 11.21 13.21
CA LYS A 653 17.56 12.14 12.66
C LYS A 653 16.21 11.42 12.65
N GLN A 654 15.17 12.09 13.13
CA GLN A 654 13.85 11.48 13.37
C GLN A 654 13.02 11.27 12.10
N ASP A 655 13.54 11.66 10.94
CA ASP A 655 12.83 11.72 9.66
C ASP A 655 13.02 10.49 8.77
N ALA A 656 14.02 9.63 9.04
CA ALA A 656 14.27 8.41 8.26
C ALA A 656 15.21 7.43 8.97
N ALA A 657 15.27 6.19 8.46
CA ALA A 657 16.30 5.22 8.83
C ALA A 657 17.61 5.55 8.10
N TYR A 658 18.70 5.69 8.86
CA TYR A 658 20.03 6.02 8.36
C TYR A 658 21.02 4.88 8.62
N LEU A 659 21.93 4.69 7.67
CA LEU A 659 23.09 3.83 7.81
C LEU A 659 24.36 4.68 7.70
N THR A 660 25.23 4.60 8.70
CA THR A 660 26.50 5.32 8.74
C THR A 660 27.66 4.33 8.65
N LEU A 661 28.51 4.47 7.63
CA LEU A 661 29.72 3.68 7.45
C LEU A 661 30.95 4.46 7.93
N ILE A 662 31.81 3.83 8.75
CA ILE A 662 33.01 4.45 9.30
C ILE A 662 34.25 3.63 8.97
N THR A 663 35.32 4.30 8.52
CA THR A 663 36.67 3.69 8.50
C THR A 663 37.80 4.70 8.68
N CYS A 664 39.01 4.23 8.97
CA CYS A 664 40.24 5.01 9.06
C CYS A 664 40.62 5.68 7.72
N SER A 665 41.16 6.90 7.77
CA SER A 665 41.61 7.63 6.57
C SER A 665 42.81 8.52 6.88
N GLY A 666 43.70 8.69 5.90
CA GLY A 666 44.89 9.55 6.01
C GLY A 666 45.95 8.97 6.95
N TYR A 667 46.56 7.85 6.56
CA TYR A 667 47.67 7.21 7.29
C TYR A 667 48.91 8.11 7.31
N ASN A 668 49.54 8.24 8.48
CA ASN A 668 50.79 8.94 8.69
C ASN A 668 51.89 7.92 9.08
N PRO A 669 52.91 7.72 8.23
CA PRO A 669 53.95 6.72 8.47
C PRO A 669 54.93 7.13 9.58
N LEU A 670 55.03 8.41 9.95
CA LEU A 670 55.98 8.87 10.98
C LEU A 670 55.59 8.44 12.39
N ASN A 671 54.30 8.27 12.64
CA ASN A 671 53.76 7.87 13.94
C ASN A 671 52.86 6.63 13.85
N GLU A 672 52.80 5.98 12.69
CA GLU A 672 51.96 4.82 12.39
C GLU A 672 50.48 4.98 12.79
N THR A 673 49.89 6.17 12.57
CA THR A 673 48.48 6.46 12.91
C THR A 673 47.65 6.98 11.74
N TYR A 674 46.32 6.86 11.82
CA TYR A 674 45.39 7.49 10.89
C TYR A 674 44.84 8.78 11.48
N LEU A 675 45.05 9.89 10.76
CA LEU A 675 44.69 11.24 11.20
C LEU A 675 43.18 11.51 11.20
N PHE A 676 42.42 10.78 10.39
CA PHE A 676 40.98 11.00 10.20
C PHE A 676 40.18 9.69 10.17
N ARG A 677 38.86 9.86 10.15
CA ARG A 677 37.89 8.84 9.78
C ARG A 677 37.08 9.31 8.58
N ARG A 678 36.85 8.41 7.63
CA ARG A 678 35.83 8.56 6.61
C ARG A 678 34.50 8.16 7.22
N VAL A 679 33.52 9.05 7.16
CA VAL A 679 32.14 8.82 7.62
C VAL A 679 31.21 9.04 6.44
N VAL A 680 30.49 8.00 6.04
CA VAL A 680 29.49 8.03 4.96
C VAL A 680 28.12 7.83 5.56
N ARG A 681 27.17 8.72 5.28
CA ARG A 681 25.76 8.55 5.66
C ARG A 681 24.94 8.20 4.43
N ALA A 682 24.16 7.13 4.56
CA ALA A 682 23.16 6.69 3.62
C ALA A 682 21.79 6.67 4.31
N VAL A 683 20.72 6.84 3.54
CA VAL A 683 19.34 6.79 4.03
C VAL A 683 18.63 5.61 3.37
N LEU A 684 17.76 4.92 4.09
CA LEU A 684 16.98 3.82 3.53
C LEU A 684 16.08 4.37 2.42
N VAL A 685 16.11 3.76 1.26
CA VAL A 685 15.29 4.16 0.09
C VAL A 685 14.37 3.06 -0.41
N SER A 686 14.67 1.80 -0.10
CA SER A 686 13.86 0.66 -0.55
C SER A 686 14.14 -0.57 0.32
N VAL A 687 13.14 -1.43 0.46
CA VAL A 687 13.22 -2.75 1.10
C VAL A 687 12.64 -3.77 0.11
N VAL A 688 13.39 -4.81 -0.21
CA VAL A 688 13.07 -5.75 -1.31
C VAL A 688 13.30 -7.18 -0.85
N ASN A 689 12.36 -8.09 -1.08
CA ASN A 689 12.55 -9.52 -0.80
C ASN A 689 13.54 -10.16 -1.81
N GLU A 690 14.38 -11.07 -1.34
CA GLU A 690 15.44 -11.75 -2.12
C GLU A 690 14.99 -12.96 -2.93
#